data_AF-A0A239E9H8-F1
#
_entry.id   AF-A0A239E9H8-F1
#
_cell.length_a   1.000
_cell.length_b   1.000
_cell.length_c   1.000
_cell.angle_alpha   90.00
_cell.angle_beta   90.00
_cell.angle_gamma   90.00
#
_symmetry.space_group_name_H-M   'P 1'
#
loop_
_entity.id
_entity.type
_entity.pdbx_description
1 polymer ?
#
loop_
_entity_poly.entity_id
_entity_poly.type
_entity_poly.pdbx_seq_one_letter_code
_entity_poly.pdbx_strand_id
1 'polypeptide(L)'
;MQHILFLAANPLDTGRLRLEAEMRDVQDSLERAIQRDVIRFDSKLAVRVRDLRRSLLENKPQIVHFSGHGSETEGIVLENDEGDGVPVGREALANFFALHKESIRCVVLNACFSSEQAEAIGKHIPFVIGMSHEVHDDSARAFAVGFYEAIGAGRDYDEAFRHGRNAIELLGLPGHELPVLLRGQDTAVKDLARSDSSSEPFHEAPLQAAKPVESRFNDLIEDLAALGSEITRYVHCIGMHKAVPFDRIYQPTKLLFRSGLDISASSGFAEQNRIAQSIALSREQQYNSLTVENFLESPEDAIVFAGPGWGKTTFLHHLFRRKIEDRTLRTVLLTLRREHAINHLEELCRGWFNDSARVTERVLLLVDGYDEVALADRKRVSEALQRFGASNRGRFILTCRDYYPVIGLTASHVRIDGFDRKDQYRFVTAFLAAQGSSADPIKLVNELEERQFSEFLSHPLLLALACIVNSGHRTDQPRSALRLLRKALNALQHTWDLDRGVSRESLTALDGEDRMQILKRIAYASRTPFMKAERVENITRKALDKMQINRVNPGLVLQETAQFYGILVPSADGWEFVHRSIQDYLAAQYWVDSGGFTNRASYEWDTRTAYAACISGDATRVLEGALAVPEGLTCAIETLTNSPDFDNPRITKALLKFYAAEERVTVFERSSDGLSARWMMTCLPT
;
A
#
# COMPACT_ATOMS: atom_id res chain seq x y z
N MET A 1 17.24 28.89 -9.80
CA MET A 1 16.43 27.71 -9.44
C MET A 1 17.20 26.94 -8.40
N GLN A 2 16.64 26.76 -7.21
CA GLN A 2 17.24 26.02 -6.11
C GLN A 2 16.91 24.54 -6.24
N HIS A 3 17.94 23.69 -6.31
CA HIS A 3 17.77 22.27 -6.59
C HIS A 3 18.08 21.44 -5.34
N ILE A 4 17.09 20.67 -4.92
CA ILE A 4 17.13 19.78 -3.76
C ILE A 4 17.16 18.34 -4.26
N LEU A 5 18.13 17.57 -3.78
CA LEU A 5 18.21 16.13 -4.00
C LEU A 5 18.04 15.40 -2.67
N PHE A 6 16.91 14.70 -2.52
CA PHE A 6 16.60 13.87 -1.36
C PHE A 6 17.00 12.41 -1.63
N LEU A 7 17.80 11.83 -0.74
CA LEU A 7 18.37 10.49 -0.86
C LEU A 7 18.01 9.69 0.38
N ALA A 8 17.40 8.53 0.19
CA ALA A 8 17.03 7.65 1.29
C ALA A 8 17.55 6.23 1.11
N ALA A 9 18.05 5.62 2.18
CA ALA A 9 18.47 4.22 2.21
C ALA A 9 17.88 3.51 3.43
N ASN A 10 17.23 2.37 3.20
CA ASN A 10 16.55 1.59 4.25
C ASN A 10 16.87 0.10 4.08
N PRO A 11 18.12 -0.31 4.36
CA PRO A 11 18.56 -1.67 4.10
C PRO A 11 17.75 -2.73 4.84
N LEU A 12 17.64 -3.93 4.25
CA LEU A 12 16.78 -5.02 4.71
C LEU A 12 17.16 -5.59 6.09
N ASP A 13 18.43 -5.48 6.45
CA ASP A 13 19.06 -5.98 7.68
C ASP A 13 19.09 -4.95 8.83
N THR A 14 18.48 -3.77 8.62
CA THR A 14 18.38 -2.69 9.61
C THR A 14 16.95 -2.51 10.13
N GLY A 15 16.78 -1.82 11.27
CA GLY A 15 15.46 -1.45 11.77
C GLY A 15 14.70 -0.60 10.74
N ARG A 16 13.38 -0.75 10.59
CA ARG A 16 12.67 0.01 9.55
C ARG A 16 12.44 1.47 9.95
N LEU A 17 12.90 2.41 9.13
CA LEU A 17 12.59 3.85 9.22
C LEU A 17 11.50 4.24 8.22
N ARG A 18 10.68 5.26 8.51
CA ARG A 18 9.59 5.72 7.62
C ARG A 18 10.07 6.80 6.64
N LEU A 19 11.20 6.56 5.97
CA LEU A 19 11.85 7.53 5.08
C LEU A 19 10.97 8.02 3.93
N GLU A 20 10.04 7.18 3.45
CA GLU A 20 9.07 7.55 2.42
C GLU A 20 8.03 8.56 2.92
N ALA A 21 7.67 8.48 4.21
CA ALA A 21 6.77 9.44 4.83
C ALA A 21 7.46 10.79 4.98
N GLU A 22 8.72 10.80 5.42
CA GLU A 22 9.53 12.02 5.46
C GLU A 22 9.68 12.67 4.07
N MET A 23 10.02 11.88 3.05
CA MET A 23 10.14 12.37 1.66
C MET A 23 8.83 13.01 1.18
N ARG A 24 7.69 12.33 1.41
CA ARG A 24 6.37 12.83 1.01
C ARG A 24 6.03 14.13 1.73
N ASP A 25 6.22 14.18 3.05
CA ASP A 25 5.87 15.37 3.84
C ASP A 25 6.75 16.58 3.43
N VAL A 26 8.04 16.34 3.13
CA VAL A 26 8.94 17.36 2.57
C VAL A 26 8.46 17.81 1.18
N GLN A 27 8.14 16.88 0.29
CA GLN A 27 7.65 17.22 -1.04
C GLN A 27 6.36 18.04 -0.98
N ASP A 28 5.39 17.62 -0.16
CA ASP A 28 4.11 18.32 0.04
C ASP A 28 4.33 19.73 0.61
N SER A 29 5.34 19.93 1.46
CA SER A 29 5.69 21.25 1.99
C SER A 29 6.26 22.18 0.91
N LEU A 30 7.10 21.65 0.02
CA LEU A 30 7.73 22.39 -1.08
C LEU A 30 6.76 22.72 -2.22
N GLU A 31 5.80 21.83 -2.49
CA GLU A 31 4.75 22.07 -3.50
C GLU A 31 3.80 23.21 -3.09
N ARG A 32 3.61 23.40 -1.77
CA ARG A 32 2.82 24.50 -1.18
C ARG A 32 3.64 25.77 -0.92
N ALA A 33 4.93 25.76 -1.20
CA ALA A 33 5.83 26.85 -0.88
C ALA A 33 5.56 28.13 -1.69
N ILE A 34 5.84 29.29 -1.06
CA ILE A 34 5.76 30.61 -1.70
C ILE A 34 6.68 30.66 -2.93
N GLN A 35 7.87 30.06 -2.84
CA GLN A 35 8.88 30.03 -3.90
C GLN A 35 8.89 28.73 -4.72
N ARG A 36 7.77 27.97 -4.75
CA ARG A 36 7.68 26.67 -5.45
C ARG A 36 8.19 26.72 -6.90
N ASP A 37 7.94 27.81 -7.63
CA ASP A 37 8.30 27.95 -9.05
C ASP A 37 9.83 28.05 -9.30
N VAL A 38 10.61 28.36 -8.26
CA VAL A 38 12.07 28.42 -8.34
C VAL A 38 12.75 27.25 -7.62
N ILE A 39 11.99 26.29 -7.10
CA ILE A 39 12.51 25.10 -6.42
C ILE A 39 12.31 23.88 -7.30
N ARG A 40 13.36 23.07 -7.44
CA ARG A 40 13.28 21.73 -8.04
C ARG A 40 13.60 20.71 -6.95
N PHE A 41 12.70 19.76 -6.75
CA PHE A 41 12.88 18.65 -5.82
C PHE A 41 12.98 17.35 -6.61
N ASP A 42 14.11 16.65 -6.47
CA ASP A 42 14.31 15.30 -6.98
C ASP A 42 14.58 14.37 -5.80
N SER A 43 14.05 13.14 -5.84
CA SER A 43 14.26 12.16 -4.78
C SER A 43 14.67 10.80 -5.33
N LYS A 44 15.44 10.05 -4.54
CA LYS A 44 15.74 8.63 -4.78
C LYS A 44 15.69 7.85 -3.48
N LEU A 45 14.95 6.74 -3.52
CA LEU A 45 14.86 5.76 -2.45
C LEU A 45 15.81 4.59 -2.73
N ALA A 46 16.03 3.73 -1.73
CA ALA A 46 16.89 2.55 -1.83
C ALA A 46 18.29 2.88 -2.39
N VAL A 47 18.88 3.95 -1.89
CA VAL A 47 20.12 4.51 -2.46
C VAL A 47 21.29 3.58 -2.14
N ARG A 48 21.88 3.01 -3.19
CA ARG A 48 23.18 2.32 -3.12
C ARG A 48 24.33 3.29 -3.30
N VAL A 49 25.54 2.87 -2.93
CA VAL A 49 26.78 3.65 -3.12
C VAL A 49 26.95 4.14 -4.57
N ARG A 50 26.61 3.30 -5.56
CA ARG A 50 26.69 3.68 -6.98
C ARG A 50 25.63 4.71 -7.39
N ASP A 51 24.45 4.63 -6.78
CA ASP A 51 23.34 5.53 -7.06
C ASP A 51 23.62 6.91 -6.48
N LEU A 52 24.24 6.98 -5.29
CA LEU A 52 24.73 8.22 -4.68
C LEU A 52 25.68 8.97 -5.65
N ARG A 53 26.73 8.31 -6.15
CA ARG A 53 27.70 8.91 -7.08
C ARG A 53 27.04 9.41 -8.37
N ARG A 54 26.18 8.59 -8.97
CA ARG A 54 25.50 8.92 -10.22
C ARG A 54 24.55 10.11 -10.06
N SER A 55 23.84 10.17 -8.93
CA SER A 55 22.81 11.19 -8.71
C SER A 55 23.41 12.59 -8.60
N LEU A 56 24.55 12.76 -7.94
CA LEU A 56 25.19 14.08 -7.83
C LEU A 56 25.78 14.54 -9.18
N LEU A 57 26.28 13.62 -10.01
CA LEU A 57 26.78 13.93 -11.36
C LEU A 57 25.67 14.38 -12.31
N GLU A 58 24.52 13.72 -12.26
CA GLU A 58 23.38 14.00 -13.15
C GLU A 58 22.61 15.26 -12.73
N ASN A 59 22.46 15.49 -11.43
CA ASN A 59 21.55 16.50 -10.90
C ASN A 59 22.25 17.82 -10.52
N LYS A 60 23.52 17.79 -10.09
CA LYS A 60 24.24 18.97 -9.56
C LYS A 60 23.42 19.80 -8.56
N PRO A 61 22.89 19.17 -7.49
CA PRO A 61 22.00 19.85 -6.55
C PRO A 61 22.72 20.91 -5.72
N GLN A 62 21.94 21.87 -5.21
CA GLN A 62 22.38 22.87 -4.23
C GLN A 62 22.19 22.40 -2.80
N ILE A 63 21.15 21.59 -2.54
CA ILE A 63 20.90 20.96 -1.25
C ILE A 63 20.88 19.45 -1.45
N VAL A 64 21.67 18.72 -0.66
CA VAL A 64 21.59 17.26 -0.58
C VAL A 64 21.06 16.90 0.79
N HIS A 65 19.96 16.17 0.83
CA HIS A 65 19.43 15.61 2.06
C HIS A 65 19.56 14.10 2.01
N PHE A 66 20.22 13.54 3.02
CA PHE A 66 20.30 12.12 3.24
C PHE A 66 19.46 11.76 4.46
N SER A 67 18.55 10.80 4.28
CA SER A 67 17.78 10.21 5.38
C SER A 67 17.98 8.70 5.41
N GLY A 68 18.25 8.14 6.58
CA GLY A 68 18.53 6.72 6.73
C GLY A 68 19.24 6.37 8.01
N HIS A 69 19.78 5.16 8.07
CA HIS A 69 20.50 4.69 9.25
C HIS A 69 21.88 5.34 9.39
N GLY A 70 22.29 5.53 10.63
CA GLY A 70 23.64 5.95 11.00
C GLY A 70 24.09 5.24 12.27
N SER A 71 25.40 5.01 12.36
CA SER A 71 26.06 4.40 13.51
C SER A 71 27.22 5.28 13.95
N GLU A 72 27.45 5.34 15.27
CA GLU A 72 28.56 6.06 15.90
C GLU A 72 29.92 5.60 15.33
N THR A 73 30.09 4.30 15.05
CA THR A 73 31.37 3.74 14.62
C THR A 73 31.50 3.55 13.11
N GLU A 74 30.38 3.43 12.38
CA GLU A 74 30.39 2.99 10.98
C GLU A 74 29.90 4.04 9.97
N GLY A 75 29.36 5.18 10.44
CA GLY A 75 28.87 6.26 9.58
C GLY A 75 27.45 6.01 9.07
N ILE A 76 27.12 6.57 7.90
CA ILE A 76 25.78 6.40 7.31
C ILE A 76 25.69 5.06 6.58
N VAL A 77 24.53 4.42 6.58
CA VAL A 77 24.33 3.11 5.95
C VAL A 77 23.59 3.27 4.62
N LEU A 78 24.17 2.74 3.54
CA LEU A 78 23.57 2.65 2.20
C LEU A 78 23.25 1.20 1.84
N GLU A 79 22.57 0.97 0.72
CA GLU A 79 22.26 -0.39 0.26
C GLU A 79 23.35 -0.98 -0.66
N ASN A 80 23.49 -2.31 -0.65
CA ASN A 80 24.16 -3.08 -1.70
C ASN A 80 23.17 -3.61 -2.75
N ASP A 81 23.62 -4.48 -3.67
CA ASP A 81 22.76 -5.05 -4.72
C ASP A 81 21.81 -6.15 -4.23
N GLU A 82 22.01 -6.64 -3.01
CA GLU A 82 21.18 -7.65 -2.33
C GLU A 82 20.14 -6.99 -1.40
N GLY A 83 20.28 -5.68 -1.14
CA GLY A 83 19.42 -4.89 -0.27
C GLY A 83 19.95 -4.74 1.16
N ASP A 84 21.11 -5.29 1.47
CA ASP A 84 21.72 -5.22 2.81
C ASP A 84 22.53 -3.93 3.01
N GLY A 85 22.76 -3.60 4.28
CA GLY A 85 23.42 -2.39 4.73
C GLY A 85 24.92 -2.40 4.46
N VAL A 86 25.41 -1.32 3.87
CA VAL A 86 26.84 -1.05 3.68
C VAL A 86 27.15 0.29 4.34
N PRO A 87 27.93 0.29 5.44
CA PRO A 87 28.35 1.53 6.07
C PRO A 87 29.31 2.31 5.18
N VAL A 88 29.12 3.63 5.15
CA VAL A 88 30.01 4.58 4.46
C VAL A 88 30.64 5.49 5.50
N GLY A 89 31.93 5.26 5.71
CA GLY A 89 32.72 5.98 6.71
C GLY A 89 32.91 7.47 6.42
N ARG A 90 33.26 8.20 7.50
CA ARG A 90 33.47 9.65 7.54
C ARG A 90 34.39 10.19 6.44
N GLU A 91 35.58 9.61 6.25
CA GLU A 91 36.54 10.10 5.25
C GLU A 91 36.05 9.92 3.82
N ALA A 92 35.37 8.80 3.53
CA ALA A 92 34.81 8.53 2.21
C ALA A 92 33.73 9.55 1.85
N LEU A 93 32.84 9.89 2.79
CA LEU A 93 31.82 10.93 2.60
C LEU A 93 32.44 12.32 2.43
N ALA A 94 33.42 12.69 3.24
CA ALA A 94 34.08 14.00 3.13
C ALA A 94 34.75 14.16 1.76
N ASN A 95 35.53 13.16 1.33
CA ASN A 95 36.16 13.15 0.01
C ASN A 95 35.13 13.17 -1.12
N PHE A 96 34.01 12.47 -0.95
CA PHE A 96 32.92 12.48 -1.93
C PHE A 96 32.30 13.87 -2.09
N PHE A 97 31.91 14.53 -1.00
CA PHE A 97 31.33 15.88 -1.08
C PHE A 97 32.35 16.95 -1.50
N ALA A 98 33.65 16.77 -1.22
CA ALA A 98 34.71 17.65 -1.70
C ALA A 98 34.75 17.76 -3.23
N LEU A 99 34.39 16.69 -3.96
CA LEU A 99 34.31 16.68 -5.43
C LEU A 99 33.15 17.53 -5.97
N HIS A 100 32.18 17.90 -5.13
CA HIS A 100 30.94 18.58 -5.51
C HIS A 100 30.76 19.93 -4.80
N LYS A 101 31.84 20.48 -4.21
CA LYS A 101 31.83 21.75 -3.44
C LYS A 101 31.37 22.98 -4.21
N GLU A 102 31.41 22.94 -5.55
CA GLU A 102 30.96 24.05 -6.40
C GLU A 102 29.44 24.09 -6.58
N SER A 103 28.77 22.93 -6.58
CA SER A 103 27.31 22.86 -6.75
C SER A 103 26.57 22.86 -5.42
N ILE A 104 27.11 22.18 -4.41
CA ILE A 104 26.42 21.95 -3.13
C ILE A 104 26.70 23.10 -2.16
N ARG A 105 25.62 23.65 -1.60
CA ARG A 105 25.65 24.72 -0.59
C ARG A 105 25.25 24.23 0.79
N CYS A 106 24.35 23.24 0.86
CA CYS A 106 23.88 22.67 2.12
C CYS A 106 23.77 21.15 2.04
N VAL A 107 24.21 20.45 3.10
CA VAL A 107 24.02 19.01 3.28
C VAL A 107 23.25 18.77 4.57
N VAL A 108 22.19 17.96 4.52
CA VAL A 108 21.40 17.54 5.69
C VAL A 108 21.57 16.04 5.86
N LEU A 109 22.07 15.60 7.01
CA LEU A 109 22.26 14.20 7.36
C LEU A 109 21.29 13.79 8.47
N ASN A 110 20.07 13.43 8.08
CA ASN A 110 19.06 12.84 8.95
C ASN A 110 19.36 11.35 9.18
N ALA A 111 20.42 11.08 9.93
CA ALA A 111 20.85 9.75 10.34
C ALA A 111 21.44 9.82 11.75
N CYS A 112 21.24 8.77 12.57
CA CYS A 112 21.75 8.72 13.93
C CYS A 112 23.27 8.92 13.97
N PHE A 113 23.78 9.68 14.96
CA PHE A 113 25.20 9.95 15.16
C PHE A 113 25.94 10.56 13.95
N SER A 114 25.24 11.28 13.06
CA SER A 114 25.82 11.84 11.84
C SER A 114 26.68 13.11 12.03
N SER A 115 26.83 13.61 13.26
CA SER A 115 27.57 14.85 13.56
C SER A 115 29.06 14.79 13.21
N GLU A 116 29.74 13.65 13.42
CA GLU A 116 31.16 13.52 13.07
C GLU A 116 31.39 13.54 11.54
N GLN A 117 30.45 12.98 10.77
CA GLN A 117 30.46 13.04 9.31
C GLN A 117 30.14 14.46 8.85
N ALA A 118 29.21 15.14 9.52
CA ALA A 118 28.88 16.53 9.27
C ALA A 118 30.10 17.45 9.44
N GLU A 119 30.92 17.25 10.48
CA GLU A 119 32.17 17.99 10.67
C GLU A 119 33.17 17.78 9.55
N ALA A 120 33.32 16.53 9.08
CA ALA A 120 34.25 16.21 8.01
C ALA A 120 33.80 16.82 6.67
N ILE A 121 32.50 16.78 6.37
CA ILE A 121 31.91 17.39 5.18
C ILE A 121 31.95 18.93 5.26
N GLY A 122 31.77 19.49 6.46
CA GLY A 122 31.81 20.93 6.71
C GLY A 122 33.14 21.59 6.35
N LYS A 123 34.24 20.82 6.23
CA LYS A 123 35.51 21.33 5.68
C LYS A 123 35.44 21.71 4.20
N HIS A 124 34.41 21.28 3.49
CA HIS A 124 34.27 21.44 2.05
C HIS A 124 32.94 22.08 1.64
N ILE A 125 31.87 21.90 2.43
CA ILE A 125 30.54 22.42 2.16
C ILE A 125 30.18 23.56 3.14
N PRO A 126 29.62 24.69 2.68
CA PRO A 126 29.36 25.84 3.53
C PRO A 126 28.42 25.58 4.72
N PHE A 127 27.37 24.78 4.53
CA PHE A 127 26.41 24.44 5.58
C PHE A 127 26.21 22.93 5.64
N VAL A 128 26.38 22.34 6.82
CA VAL A 128 26.13 20.91 7.04
C VAL A 128 25.36 20.72 8.32
N ILE A 129 24.26 19.98 8.25
CA ILE A 129 23.41 19.64 9.38
C ILE A 129 23.58 18.15 9.66
N GLY A 130 23.89 17.80 10.90
CA GLY A 130 23.95 16.41 11.36
C GLY A 130 23.26 16.23 12.70
N MET A 131 23.10 14.98 13.12
CA MET A 131 22.49 14.60 14.39
C MET A 131 23.59 14.21 15.38
N SER A 132 23.57 14.81 16.57
CA SER A 132 24.58 14.53 17.59
C SER A 132 24.46 13.14 18.21
N HIS A 133 23.26 12.57 18.27
CA HIS A 133 22.96 11.26 18.87
C HIS A 133 21.86 10.53 18.07
N GLU A 134 21.36 9.42 18.62
CA GLU A 134 20.16 8.75 18.13
C GLU A 134 18.95 9.70 18.11
N VAL A 135 18.28 9.77 16.97
CA VAL A 135 17.11 10.65 16.76
C VAL A 135 15.89 9.79 16.46
N HIS A 136 14.75 10.13 17.07
CA HIS A 136 13.48 9.47 16.76
C HIS A 136 13.04 9.82 15.34
N ASP A 137 12.50 8.82 14.62
CA ASP A 137 12.02 8.95 13.23
C ASP A 137 11.03 10.12 13.06
N ASP A 138 10.10 10.29 14.01
CA ASP A 138 9.15 11.42 14.00
C ASP A 138 9.83 12.78 14.20
N SER A 139 10.89 12.85 15.03
CA SER A 139 11.65 14.09 15.25
C SER A 139 12.51 14.45 14.03
N ALA A 140 13.15 13.46 13.40
CA ALA A 140 13.91 13.66 12.16
C ALA A 140 13.01 14.18 11.02
N ARG A 141 11.82 13.59 10.89
CA ARG A 141 10.80 14.01 9.94
C ARG A 141 10.28 15.42 10.22
N ALA A 142 9.91 15.73 11.47
CA ALA A 142 9.46 17.06 11.86
C ALA A 142 10.51 18.14 11.57
N PHE A 143 11.79 17.83 11.83
CA PHE A 143 12.90 18.71 11.49
C PHE A 143 12.98 18.96 9.98
N ALA A 144 12.93 17.91 9.17
CA ALA A 144 13.03 18.04 7.72
C ALA A 144 11.90 18.91 7.14
N VAL A 145 10.65 18.68 7.59
CA VAL A 145 9.50 19.47 7.16
C VAL A 145 9.68 20.95 7.52
N GLY A 146 9.95 21.27 8.80
CA GLY A 146 10.14 22.67 9.22
C GLY A 146 11.32 23.36 8.54
N PHE A 147 12.40 22.62 8.27
CA PHE A 147 13.54 23.13 7.50
C PHE A 147 13.13 23.49 6.06
N TYR A 148 12.43 22.59 5.37
CA TYR A 148 12.07 22.82 3.97
C TYR A 148 10.89 23.78 3.77
N GLU A 149 9.98 23.93 4.74
CA GLU A 149 8.99 25.00 4.76
C GLU A 149 9.66 26.38 4.77
N ALA A 150 10.70 26.54 5.60
CA ALA A 150 11.46 27.79 5.67
C ALA A 150 12.24 28.05 4.37
N ILE A 151 12.90 27.04 3.80
CA ILE A 151 13.54 27.15 2.48
C ILE A 151 12.51 27.54 1.41
N GLY A 152 11.33 26.89 1.41
CA GLY A 152 10.21 27.20 0.53
C GLY A 152 9.66 28.63 0.69
N ALA A 153 9.80 29.21 1.88
CA ALA A 153 9.48 30.60 2.18
C ALA A 153 10.60 31.60 1.81
N GLY A 154 11.71 31.13 1.23
CA GLY A 154 12.86 31.96 0.82
C GLY A 154 13.79 32.34 1.97
N ARG A 155 13.77 31.60 3.07
CA ARG A 155 14.64 31.81 4.23
C ARG A 155 16.03 31.24 3.97
N ASP A 156 17.05 31.79 4.63
CA ASP A 156 18.41 31.25 4.56
C ASP A 156 18.56 29.95 5.36
N TYR A 157 19.73 29.30 5.27
CA TYR A 157 19.98 28.02 5.93
C TYR A 157 20.00 28.11 7.47
N ASP A 158 20.38 29.26 8.03
CA ASP A 158 20.41 29.50 9.47
C ASP A 158 18.99 29.67 10.04
N GLU A 159 18.15 30.42 9.33
CA GLU A 159 16.72 30.53 9.62
C GLU A 159 16.03 29.17 9.45
N ALA A 160 16.28 28.46 8.35
CA ALA A 160 15.68 27.17 8.06
C ALA A 160 16.04 26.10 9.12
N PHE A 161 17.29 26.08 9.57
CA PHE A 161 17.71 25.23 10.69
C PHE A 161 16.95 25.53 11.98
N ARG A 162 16.74 26.81 12.32
CA ARG A 162 15.94 27.21 13.49
C ARG A 162 14.48 26.78 13.37
N HIS A 163 13.89 26.91 12.18
CA HIS A 163 12.53 26.46 11.90
C HIS A 163 12.39 24.93 12.03
N GLY A 164 13.35 24.15 11.53
CA GLY A 164 13.37 22.70 11.71
C GLY A 164 13.41 22.29 13.19
N ARG A 165 14.28 22.92 14.00
CA ARG A 165 14.33 22.64 15.45
C ARG A 165 13.04 23.04 16.16
N ASN A 166 12.48 24.20 15.80
CA ASN A 166 11.23 24.67 16.40
C ASN A 166 10.03 23.79 16.00
N ALA A 167 10.01 23.19 14.81
CA ALA A 167 8.98 22.25 14.41
C ALA A 167 8.94 21.00 15.30
N ILE A 168 10.12 20.46 15.69
CA ILE A 168 10.19 19.37 16.69
C ILE A 168 9.57 19.83 18.02
N GLU A 169 9.96 21.02 18.49
CA GLU A 169 9.53 21.57 19.77
C GLU A 169 8.01 21.84 19.83
N LEU A 170 7.44 22.43 18.76
CA LEU A 170 6.01 22.73 18.66
C LEU A 170 5.14 21.46 18.65
N LEU A 171 5.66 20.36 18.10
CA LEU A 171 4.99 19.07 18.10
C LEU A 171 5.19 18.29 19.42
N GLY A 172 5.95 18.84 20.38
CA GLY A 172 6.24 18.19 21.65
C GLY A 172 7.08 16.93 21.50
N LEU A 173 7.85 16.82 20.41
CA LEU A 173 8.69 15.66 20.13
C LEU A 173 10.05 15.77 20.84
N PRO A 174 10.66 14.65 21.26
CA PRO A 174 11.95 14.69 21.95
C PRO A 174 13.10 15.03 20.99
N GLY A 175 14.19 15.59 21.52
CA GLY A 175 15.44 15.73 20.77
C GLY A 175 15.52 16.92 19.81
N HIS A 176 14.78 18.01 20.06
CA HIS A 176 14.88 19.26 19.30
C HIS A 176 16.30 19.89 19.31
N GLU A 177 17.14 19.50 20.26
CA GLU A 177 18.55 19.88 20.42
C GLU A 177 19.53 18.99 19.64
N LEU A 178 19.07 17.85 19.12
CA LEU A 178 19.92 16.87 18.43
C LEU A 178 20.44 17.36 17.07
N PRO A 179 19.66 18.07 16.23
CA PRO A 179 20.17 18.65 15.00
C PRO A 179 21.21 19.73 15.30
N VAL A 180 22.40 19.62 14.71
CA VAL A 180 23.51 20.56 14.83
C VAL A 180 23.88 21.10 13.45
N LEU A 181 23.91 22.43 13.32
CA LEU A 181 24.38 23.10 12.12
C LEU A 181 25.86 23.47 12.25
N LEU A 182 26.65 23.01 11.29
CA LEU A 182 28.06 23.31 11.13
C LEU A 182 28.26 24.23 9.93
N ARG A 183 29.07 25.27 10.13
CA ARG A 183 29.43 26.24 9.09
C ARG A 183 30.87 25.96 8.66
N GLY A 184 31.08 25.82 7.36
CA GLY A 184 32.40 25.51 6.82
C GLY A 184 33.40 26.65 7.00
N GLN A 185 34.68 26.29 7.15
CA GLN A 185 35.77 27.27 7.14
C GLN A 185 36.08 27.63 5.69
N ASP A 186 36.09 28.94 5.39
CA ASP A 186 36.10 29.57 4.07
C ASP A 186 34.80 29.46 3.26
N THR A 187 33.98 30.53 3.33
CA THR A 187 33.45 31.20 2.12
C THR A 187 32.80 32.53 2.49
N ALA A 188 33.60 33.60 2.46
CA ALA A 188 33.10 34.91 2.11
C ALA A 188 32.64 34.86 0.64
N VAL A 189 31.33 34.71 0.39
CA VAL A 189 30.74 34.92 -0.93
C VAL A 189 29.74 36.06 -0.84
N LYS A 190 30.28 37.25 -1.12
CA LYS A 190 29.67 38.51 -1.57
C LYS A 190 28.15 38.59 -1.52
N ASP A 191 27.70 39.40 -0.57
CA ASP A 191 26.46 40.16 -0.62
C ASP A 191 26.31 40.85 -1.99
N LEU A 192 25.24 40.51 -2.70
CA LEU A 192 24.62 41.43 -3.64
C LEU A 192 23.59 42.24 -2.87
N ALA A 193 24.09 43.16 -2.05
CA ALA A 193 23.33 44.31 -1.63
C ALA A 193 23.01 45.15 -2.87
N ARG A 194 21.72 45.24 -3.22
CA ARG A 194 21.18 46.48 -3.76
C ARG A 194 20.46 47.19 -2.62
N SER A 195 21.14 48.18 -2.08
CA SER A 195 20.54 49.33 -1.44
C SER A 195 19.55 49.98 -2.41
N ASP A 196 18.33 50.24 -1.93
CA ASP A 196 17.86 51.62 -1.90
C ASP A 196 16.94 51.81 -0.71
N SER A 197 17.46 52.57 0.25
CA SER A 197 16.71 53.23 1.29
C SER A 197 15.93 54.39 0.68
N SER A 198 14.61 54.28 0.63
CA SER A 198 13.75 55.46 0.75
C SER A 198 12.59 55.11 1.67
N SER A 199 12.50 55.91 2.72
CA SER A 199 11.45 55.89 3.72
C SER A 199 10.11 56.30 3.09
N GLU A 200 9.13 55.40 3.09
CA GLU A 200 7.72 55.74 3.08
C GLU A 200 7.02 55.16 4.31
N PRO A 201 5.97 55.82 4.84
CA PRO A 201 5.35 55.45 6.10
C PRO A 201 4.62 54.10 5.98
N PHE A 202 4.55 53.36 7.09
CA PHE A 202 3.66 52.22 7.26
C PHE A 202 2.22 52.58 6.82
N HIS A 203 1.82 52.13 5.64
CA HIS A 203 0.41 51.92 5.34
C HIS A 203 0.04 50.53 5.85
N GLU A 204 -0.77 50.47 6.91
CA GLU A 204 -1.55 49.28 7.23
C GLU A 204 -2.27 48.83 5.96
N ALA A 205 -1.90 47.65 5.45
CA ALA A 205 -2.71 46.99 4.43
C ALA A 205 -4.08 46.71 5.08
N PRO A 206 -5.21 47.07 4.43
CA PRO A 206 -6.51 46.80 4.99
C PRO A 206 -6.64 45.28 5.16
N LEU A 207 -7.16 44.83 6.31
CA LEU A 207 -7.79 43.52 6.41
C LEU A 207 -8.70 43.38 5.19
N GLN A 208 -8.31 42.53 4.23
CA GLN A 208 -9.16 42.23 3.10
C GLN A 208 -10.46 41.67 3.67
N ALA A 209 -11.56 42.39 3.41
CA ALA A 209 -12.89 41.96 3.79
C ALA A 209 -13.09 40.51 3.30
N ALA A 210 -13.55 39.64 4.19
CA ALA A 210 -13.90 38.27 3.85
C ALA A 210 -14.80 38.29 2.61
N LYS A 211 -14.38 37.58 1.56
CA LYS A 211 -15.16 37.42 0.32
C LYS A 211 -16.62 37.04 0.67
N PRO A 212 -17.64 37.60 -0.03
CA PRO A 212 -19.02 37.22 0.21
C PRO A 212 -19.20 35.70 0.06
N VAL A 213 -20.06 35.10 0.90
CA VAL A 213 -20.22 33.64 1.03
C VAL A 213 -20.51 32.96 -0.32
N GLU A 214 -21.25 33.62 -1.21
CA GLU A 214 -21.52 33.12 -2.57
C GLU A 214 -20.28 33.03 -3.46
N SER A 215 -19.34 33.98 -3.36
CA SER A 215 -18.10 33.92 -4.15
C SER A 215 -17.21 32.80 -3.63
N ARG A 216 -17.14 32.62 -2.31
CA ARG A 216 -16.36 31.54 -1.69
C ARG A 216 -16.90 30.14 -2.04
N PHE A 217 -18.22 30.00 -2.17
CA PHE A 217 -18.87 28.75 -2.58
C PHE A 217 -18.56 28.38 -4.04
N ASN A 218 -18.64 29.34 -4.97
CA ASN A 218 -18.29 29.08 -6.37
C ASN A 218 -16.79 28.81 -6.55
N ASP A 219 -15.93 29.58 -5.87
CA ASP A 219 -14.48 29.37 -5.85
C ASP A 219 -14.15 27.92 -5.39
N LEU A 220 -14.79 27.44 -4.31
CA LEU A 220 -14.60 26.08 -3.80
C LEU A 220 -14.98 24.98 -4.82
N ILE A 221 -16.05 25.20 -5.59
CA ILE A 221 -16.49 24.23 -6.61
C ILE A 221 -15.48 24.16 -7.75
N GLU A 222 -14.97 25.30 -8.20
CA GLU A 222 -13.97 25.39 -9.26
C GLU A 222 -12.65 24.75 -8.81
N ASP A 223 -12.20 25.04 -7.59
CA ASP A 223 -11.00 24.45 -6.99
C ASP A 223 -11.10 22.91 -6.93
N LEU A 224 -12.23 22.38 -6.49
CA LEU A 224 -12.45 20.93 -6.41
C LEU A 224 -12.55 20.27 -7.79
N ALA A 225 -13.11 20.95 -8.79
CA ALA A 225 -13.15 20.45 -10.16
C ALA A 225 -11.75 20.42 -10.80
N ALA A 226 -10.93 21.46 -10.57
CA ALA A 226 -9.55 21.52 -11.02
C ALA A 226 -8.71 20.42 -10.36
N LEU A 227 -8.83 20.28 -9.05
CA LEU A 227 -8.14 19.25 -8.27
C LEU A 227 -8.58 17.84 -8.66
N GLY A 228 -9.88 17.62 -8.92
CA GLY A 228 -10.40 16.36 -9.46
C GLY A 228 -9.79 16.02 -10.82
N SER A 229 -9.63 17.02 -11.70
CA SER A 229 -9.03 16.83 -13.02
C SER A 229 -7.56 16.45 -12.94
N GLU A 230 -6.84 16.99 -11.97
CA GLU A 230 -5.43 16.66 -11.72
C GLU A 230 -5.26 15.24 -11.16
N ILE A 231 -5.96 14.90 -10.07
CA ILE A 231 -5.78 13.60 -9.39
C ILE A 231 -6.28 12.41 -10.20
N THR A 232 -7.22 12.63 -11.12
CA THR A 232 -7.76 11.55 -11.97
C THR A 232 -6.92 11.30 -13.21
N ARG A 233 -5.89 12.11 -13.49
CA ARG A 233 -5.06 12.00 -14.70
C ARG A 233 -4.14 10.79 -14.70
N TYR A 234 -3.62 10.44 -13.53
CA TYR A 234 -2.68 9.33 -13.36
C TYR A 234 -3.10 8.42 -12.21
N VAL A 235 -2.77 7.14 -12.32
CA VAL A 235 -3.00 6.15 -11.28
C VAL A 235 -1.67 5.56 -10.85
N HIS A 236 -1.46 5.47 -9.56
CA HIS A 236 -0.35 4.71 -8.98
C HIS A 236 -0.77 3.26 -8.89
N CYS A 237 -0.23 2.43 -9.79
CA CYS A 237 -0.43 0.99 -9.75
C CYS A 237 0.73 0.33 -9.00
N ILE A 238 0.41 -0.70 -8.22
CA ILE A 238 1.44 -1.49 -7.54
C ILE A 238 2.47 -2.03 -8.55
N GLY A 239 3.74 -2.01 -8.18
CA GLY A 239 4.85 -2.46 -9.04
C GLY A 239 5.22 -1.54 -10.19
N MET A 240 4.64 -0.33 -10.27
CA MET A 240 5.05 0.70 -11.24
C MET A 240 5.96 1.74 -10.58
N HIS A 241 7.09 2.05 -11.21
CA HIS A 241 8.01 3.09 -10.72
C HIS A 241 7.52 4.53 -10.98
N LYS A 242 6.53 4.71 -11.86
CA LYS A 242 5.93 6.00 -12.21
C LYS A 242 4.42 5.85 -12.30
N ALA A 243 3.70 6.93 -12.01
CA ALA A 243 2.27 6.97 -12.20
C ALA A 243 1.90 6.73 -13.67
N VAL A 244 0.90 5.89 -13.92
CA VAL A 244 0.47 5.48 -15.27
C VAL A 244 -0.72 6.35 -15.67
N PRO A 245 -0.78 6.88 -16.92
CA PRO A 245 -1.97 7.58 -17.38
C PRO A 245 -3.23 6.73 -17.20
N PHE A 246 -4.29 7.32 -16.62
CA PHE A 246 -5.51 6.60 -16.25
C PHE A 246 -6.07 5.76 -17.41
N ASP A 247 -6.19 6.38 -18.58
CA ASP A 247 -6.81 5.78 -19.76
C ASP A 247 -6.00 4.60 -20.34
N ARG A 248 -4.72 4.46 -19.94
CA ARG A 248 -3.87 3.34 -20.38
C ARG A 248 -4.03 2.09 -19.53
N ILE A 249 -4.58 2.19 -18.32
CA ILE A 249 -4.59 1.08 -17.36
C ILE A 249 -5.99 0.69 -16.90
N TYR A 250 -6.90 1.66 -16.82
CA TYR A 250 -8.25 1.41 -16.32
C TYR A 250 -9.01 0.40 -17.19
N GLN A 251 -9.69 -0.55 -16.55
CA GLN A 251 -10.59 -1.48 -17.19
C GLN A 251 -12.01 -1.25 -16.68
N PRO A 252 -13.03 -1.30 -17.56
CA PRO A 252 -14.42 -1.21 -17.14
C PRO A 252 -14.74 -2.29 -16.11
N THR A 253 -15.24 -1.87 -14.95
CA THR A 253 -15.73 -2.75 -13.89
C THR A 253 -17.23 -2.96 -14.04
N LYS A 254 -17.68 -4.21 -13.91
CA LYS A 254 -19.11 -4.51 -13.81
C LYS A 254 -19.62 -4.12 -12.43
N LEU A 255 -20.90 -3.76 -12.37
CA LEU A 255 -21.56 -3.40 -11.14
C LEU A 255 -22.64 -4.42 -10.83
N LEU A 256 -22.80 -4.72 -9.55
CA LEU A 256 -23.89 -5.53 -9.03
C LEU A 256 -24.85 -4.62 -8.30
N PHE A 257 -26.12 -4.64 -8.70
CA PHE A 257 -27.18 -3.82 -8.14
C PHE A 257 -28.15 -4.66 -7.32
N ARG A 258 -28.61 -4.08 -6.21
CA ARG A 258 -29.70 -4.62 -5.39
C ARG A 258 -30.90 -3.69 -5.46
N SER A 259 -32.07 -4.22 -5.83
CA SER A 259 -33.34 -3.52 -5.67
C SER A 259 -33.90 -3.71 -4.25
N GLY A 260 -34.03 -2.63 -3.49
CA GLY A 260 -34.79 -2.57 -2.23
C GLY A 260 -34.13 -3.21 -1.00
N LEU A 261 -33.61 -2.39 -0.09
CA LEU A 261 -33.61 -2.66 1.36
C LEU A 261 -33.21 -1.40 2.16
N ASP A 262 -34.15 -0.92 2.97
CA ASP A 262 -33.92 0.06 4.03
C ASP A 262 -33.15 -0.63 5.18
N ILE A 263 -31.90 -0.21 5.43
CA ILE A 263 -31.14 -0.57 6.65
C ILE A 263 -31.24 0.58 7.68
N SER A 264 -32.22 1.46 7.52
CA SER A 264 -32.51 2.57 8.44
C SER A 264 -33.20 2.11 9.74
N ALA A 265 -32.71 1.03 10.37
CA ALA A 265 -33.18 0.64 11.71
C ALA A 265 -32.18 -0.27 12.44
N SER A 266 -31.22 0.32 13.15
CA SER A 266 -31.15 0.19 14.61
C SER A 266 -29.93 0.99 15.14
N SER A 267 -29.87 1.18 16.45
CA SER A 267 -28.79 1.89 17.12
C SER A 267 -28.39 1.09 18.36
N GLY A 268 -27.17 0.57 18.37
CA GLY A 268 -26.56 -0.03 19.56
C GLY A 268 -25.23 -0.75 19.30
N PHE A 269 -24.35 -0.78 20.30
CA PHE A 269 -22.99 -1.37 20.20
C PHE A 269 -22.93 -2.90 19.94
N ALA A 270 -24.07 -3.60 19.87
CA ALA A 270 -24.19 -5.02 19.52
C ALA A 270 -24.52 -5.27 18.03
N GLU A 271 -24.31 -4.25 17.19
CA GLU A 271 -24.90 -4.13 15.85
C GLU A 271 -23.89 -4.27 14.69
N GLN A 272 -22.59 -4.05 14.91
CA GLN A 272 -21.58 -4.17 13.84
C GLN A 272 -21.51 -5.59 13.27
N ASN A 273 -21.55 -6.61 14.14
CA ASN A 273 -21.66 -8.01 13.71
C ASN A 273 -22.97 -8.28 12.96
N ARG A 274 -24.10 -7.68 13.35
CA ARG A 274 -25.39 -7.86 12.66
C ARG A 274 -25.46 -7.16 11.31
N ILE A 275 -24.88 -5.97 11.17
CA ILE A 275 -24.79 -5.25 9.89
C ILE A 275 -23.85 -6.03 8.97
N ALA A 276 -22.69 -6.47 9.46
CA ALA A 276 -21.76 -7.24 8.66
C ALA A 276 -22.31 -8.64 8.28
N GLN A 277 -23.03 -9.29 9.19
CA GLN A 277 -23.79 -10.51 8.92
C GLN A 277 -24.94 -10.26 7.95
N SER A 278 -25.65 -9.13 8.02
CA SER A 278 -26.68 -8.75 7.04
C SER A 278 -26.09 -8.49 5.67
N ILE A 279 -24.89 -7.89 5.59
CA ILE A 279 -24.12 -7.70 4.35
C ILE A 279 -23.69 -9.06 3.78
N ALA A 280 -23.31 -10.01 4.64
CA ALA A 280 -22.90 -11.35 4.25
C ALA A 280 -24.07 -12.26 3.85
N LEU A 281 -25.17 -12.27 4.61
CA LEU A 281 -26.46 -12.87 4.24
C LEU A 281 -26.99 -12.27 2.93
N SER A 282 -26.73 -10.98 2.70
CA SER A 282 -27.05 -10.32 1.43
C SER A 282 -26.11 -10.72 0.28
N ARG A 283 -24.98 -11.39 0.51
CA ARG A 283 -24.17 -12.01 -0.57
C ARG A 283 -24.84 -13.26 -1.14
N GLU A 284 -25.69 -13.93 -0.36
CA GLU A 284 -26.39 -15.15 -0.78
C GLU A 284 -27.65 -14.87 -1.62
N GLN A 285 -28.08 -13.62 -1.76
CA GLN A 285 -29.23 -13.22 -2.58
C GLN A 285 -28.81 -12.79 -4.01
N GLN A 286 -29.67 -13.04 -5.00
CA GLN A 286 -29.43 -12.74 -6.43
C GLN A 286 -29.18 -11.25 -6.67
N TYR A 287 -27.94 -10.89 -7.00
CA TYR A 287 -27.61 -9.58 -7.57
C TYR A 287 -27.86 -9.57 -9.08
N ASN A 288 -28.37 -8.45 -9.58
CA ASN A 288 -28.47 -8.23 -11.02
C ASN A 288 -27.24 -7.45 -11.51
N SER A 289 -26.71 -7.86 -12.66
CA SER A 289 -25.63 -7.12 -13.33
C SER A 289 -26.14 -5.78 -13.84
N LEU A 290 -25.39 -4.72 -13.55
CA LEU A 290 -25.64 -3.34 -13.96
C LEU A 290 -24.42 -2.82 -14.72
N THR A 291 -24.64 -2.23 -15.90
CA THR A 291 -23.57 -1.56 -16.66
C THR A 291 -23.28 -0.19 -16.07
N VAL A 292 -22.07 0.34 -16.30
CA VAL A 292 -21.69 1.68 -15.83
C VAL A 292 -22.57 2.75 -16.49
N GLU A 293 -22.97 2.52 -17.75
CA GLU A 293 -23.90 3.37 -18.51
C GLU A 293 -25.24 3.48 -17.81
N ASN A 294 -25.89 2.34 -17.54
CA ASN A 294 -27.19 2.31 -16.88
C ASN A 294 -27.10 2.86 -15.45
N PHE A 295 -25.97 2.62 -14.77
CA PHE A 295 -25.72 3.20 -13.46
C PHE A 295 -25.63 4.72 -13.50
N LEU A 296 -24.97 5.31 -14.49
CA LEU A 296 -24.84 6.75 -14.67
C LEU A 296 -26.15 7.42 -15.13
N GLU A 297 -27.02 6.69 -15.81
CA GLU A 297 -28.35 7.16 -16.22
C GLU A 297 -29.35 7.19 -15.07
N SER A 298 -29.14 6.39 -14.02
CA SER A 298 -29.99 6.41 -12.83
C SER A 298 -29.94 7.77 -12.12
N PRO A 299 -31.09 8.35 -11.73
CA PRO A 299 -31.13 9.57 -10.93
C PRO A 299 -30.91 9.31 -9.43
N GLU A 300 -30.85 8.05 -8.99
CA GLU A 300 -30.81 7.71 -7.57
C GLU A 300 -29.43 7.92 -6.94
N ASP A 301 -29.43 8.41 -5.70
CA ASP A 301 -28.25 8.41 -4.86
C ASP A 301 -27.74 6.99 -4.63
N ALA A 302 -26.42 6.80 -4.61
CA ALA A 302 -25.83 5.48 -4.50
C ALA A 302 -24.64 5.42 -3.53
N ILE A 303 -24.51 4.27 -2.87
CA ILE A 303 -23.31 3.89 -2.12
C ILE A 303 -22.66 2.70 -2.83
N VAL A 304 -21.41 2.88 -3.26
CA VAL A 304 -20.61 1.88 -3.94
C VAL A 304 -19.72 1.15 -2.93
N PHE A 305 -20.03 -0.12 -2.68
CA PHE A 305 -19.28 -1.00 -1.80
C PHE A 305 -18.30 -1.89 -2.56
N ALA A 306 -17.10 -2.04 -2.03
CA ALA A 306 -16.15 -3.07 -2.46
C ALA A 306 -15.08 -3.34 -1.41
N GLY A 307 -14.44 -4.50 -1.50
CA GLY A 307 -13.29 -4.85 -0.68
C GLY A 307 -12.05 -3.97 -0.91
N PRO A 308 -10.98 -4.16 -0.12
CA PRO A 308 -9.69 -3.50 -0.34
C PRO A 308 -9.08 -3.93 -1.69
N GLY A 309 -8.52 -2.99 -2.46
CA GLY A 309 -7.86 -3.31 -3.74
C GLY A 309 -8.78 -3.62 -4.93
N TRP A 310 -10.11 -3.47 -4.77
CA TRP A 310 -11.09 -3.62 -5.86
C TRP A 310 -11.25 -2.38 -6.76
N GLY A 311 -10.55 -1.28 -6.43
CA GLY A 311 -10.52 -0.08 -7.27
C GLY A 311 -11.67 0.90 -7.08
N LYS A 312 -12.25 1.03 -5.88
CA LYS A 312 -13.32 2.01 -5.58
C LYS A 312 -12.98 3.44 -6.01
N THR A 313 -11.83 3.95 -5.56
CA THR A 313 -11.31 5.27 -5.95
C THR A 313 -11.12 5.36 -7.47
N THR A 314 -10.53 4.34 -8.08
CA THR A 314 -10.32 4.28 -9.53
C THR A 314 -11.63 4.30 -10.31
N PHE A 315 -12.67 3.64 -9.80
CA PHE A 315 -14.01 3.66 -10.36
C PHE A 315 -14.63 5.07 -10.28
N LEU A 316 -14.52 5.76 -9.14
CA LEU A 316 -14.97 7.16 -9.02
C LEU A 316 -14.21 8.09 -9.95
N HIS A 317 -12.90 7.90 -10.10
CA HIS A 317 -12.09 8.65 -11.06
C HIS A 317 -12.60 8.43 -12.49
N HIS A 318 -12.98 7.21 -12.86
CA HIS A 318 -13.60 6.92 -14.15
C HIS A 318 -14.91 7.71 -14.34
N LEU A 319 -15.79 7.72 -13.34
CA LEU A 319 -17.06 8.46 -13.41
C LEU A 319 -16.82 9.97 -13.56
N PHE A 320 -15.89 10.53 -12.78
CA PHE A 320 -15.51 11.94 -12.85
C PHE A 320 -15.05 12.31 -14.27
N ARG A 321 -14.07 11.58 -14.80
CA ARG A 321 -13.51 11.83 -16.15
C ARG A 321 -14.56 11.74 -17.25
N ARG A 322 -15.53 10.83 -17.11
CA ARG A 322 -16.60 10.63 -18.09
C ARG A 322 -17.66 11.74 -18.07
N LYS A 323 -17.80 12.46 -16.96
CA LYS A 323 -18.87 13.44 -16.75
C LYS A 323 -18.38 14.88 -16.60
N ILE A 324 -17.07 15.12 -16.45
CA ILE A 324 -16.52 16.48 -16.31
C ILE A 324 -16.73 17.35 -17.55
N GLU A 325 -16.82 16.75 -18.74
CA GLU A 325 -17.06 17.46 -20.00
C GLU A 325 -18.55 17.74 -20.29
N ASP A 326 -19.46 17.19 -19.47
CA ASP A 326 -20.91 17.36 -19.63
C ASP A 326 -21.34 18.75 -19.17
N ARG A 327 -21.63 19.64 -20.12
CA ARG A 327 -22.05 21.03 -19.85
C ARG A 327 -23.41 21.14 -19.15
N THR A 328 -24.18 20.06 -19.09
CA THR A 328 -25.49 20.03 -18.41
C THR A 328 -25.40 19.52 -16.97
N LEU A 329 -24.24 18.99 -16.57
CA LEU A 329 -24.00 18.33 -15.31
C LEU A 329 -22.71 18.83 -14.65
N ARG A 330 -22.83 19.50 -13.52
CA ARG A 330 -21.68 19.91 -12.73
C ARG A 330 -21.17 18.74 -11.89
N THR A 331 -20.00 18.22 -12.23
CA THR A 331 -19.40 17.06 -11.55
C THR A 331 -18.35 17.51 -10.54
N VAL A 332 -18.49 17.11 -9.28
CA VAL A 332 -17.56 17.43 -8.19
C VAL A 332 -17.03 16.14 -7.58
N LEU A 333 -15.71 16.06 -7.39
CA LEU A 333 -15.04 14.93 -6.72
C LEU A 333 -14.42 15.39 -5.40
N LEU A 334 -14.83 14.76 -4.30
CA LEU A 334 -14.36 15.06 -2.96
C LEU A 334 -13.83 13.78 -2.29
N THR A 335 -12.56 13.79 -1.90
CA THR A 335 -11.95 12.66 -1.17
C THR A 335 -11.92 12.97 0.32
N LEU A 336 -12.61 12.16 1.13
CA LEU A 336 -12.82 12.38 2.56
C LEU A 336 -11.54 12.24 3.40
N ARG A 337 -10.49 11.60 2.87
CA ARG A 337 -9.18 11.48 3.52
C ARG A 337 -8.38 12.77 3.61
N ARG A 338 -8.80 13.82 2.89
CA ARG A 338 -8.10 15.11 2.87
C ARG A 338 -8.46 15.94 4.11
N GLU A 339 -7.51 16.75 4.54
CA GLU A 339 -7.75 17.73 5.59
C GLU A 339 -8.92 18.65 5.22
N HIS A 340 -9.78 18.94 6.20
CA HIS A 340 -11.00 19.76 6.05
C HIS A 340 -12.04 19.27 5.02
N ALA A 341 -11.90 18.08 4.43
CA ALA A 341 -12.83 17.55 3.42
C ALA A 341 -14.29 17.49 3.90
N ILE A 342 -14.49 17.16 5.17
CA ILE A 342 -15.83 17.11 5.80
C ILE A 342 -16.45 18.51 5.86
N ASN A 343 -15.65 19.53 6.22
CA ASN A 343 -16.12 20.91 6.28
C ASN A 343 -16.46 21.42 4.87
N HIS A 344 -15.64 21.09 3.86
CA HIS A 344 -15.95 21.41 2.46
C HIS A 344 -17.24 20.72 1.99
N LEU A 345 -17.44 19.45 2.35
CA LEU A 345 -18.68 18.73 2.01
C LEU A 345 -19.91 19.40 2.66
N GLU A 346 -19.84 19.75 3.93
CA GLU A 346 -20.91 20.46 4.64
C GLU A 346 -21.21 21.82 4.00
N GLU A 347 -20.18 22.59 3.66
CA GLU A 347 -20.30 23.89 2.99
C GLU A 347 -20.96 23.75 1.62
N LEU A 348 -20.53 22.77 0.82
CA LEU A 348 -21.09 22.48 -0.50
C LEU A 348 -22.57 22.09 -0.42
N CYS A 349 -22.89 21.09 0.40
CA CYS A 349 -24.26 20.60 0.56
C CYS A 349 -25.19 21.69 1.10
N ARG A 350 -24.71 22.53 2.03
CA ARG A 350 -25.46 23.69 2.53
C ARG A 350 -25.68 24.75 1.44
N GLY A 351 -24.65 25.06 0.66
CA GLY A 351 -24.76 26.01 -0.45
C GLY A 351 -25.78 25.57 -1.50
N TRP A 352 -25.72 24.31 -1.94
CA TRP A 352 -26.70 23.76 -2.89
C TRP A 352 -28.11 23.64 -2.32
N PHE A 353 -28.26 23.39 -1.02
CA PHE A 353 -29.58 23.37 -0.39
C PHE A 353 -30.21 24.78 -0.34
N ASN A 354 -29.43 25.79 0.07
CA ASN A 354 -29.91 27.15 0.26
C ASN A 354 -30.15 27.90 -1.05
N ASP A 355 -29.32 27.70 -2.07
CA ASP A 355 -29.41 28.44 -3.34
C ASP A 355 -30.40 27.79 -4.33
N SER A 356 -31.40 27.03 -3.83
CA SER A 356 -32.29 26.13 -4.59
C SER A 356 -33.00 26.79 -5.79
N ALA A 357 -33.08 28.12 -5.83
CA ALA A 357 -33.83 28.90 -6.82
C ALA A 357 -33.02 29.44 -8.02
N ARG A 358 -31.68 29.43 -8.02
CA ARG A 358 -30.88 30.16 -9.06
C ARG A 358 -29.97 29.34 -9.97
N VAL A 359 -29.49 28.17 -9.52
CA VAL A 359 -28.61 27.30 -10.34
C VAL A 359 -29.46 26.26 -11.08
N THR A 360 -29.39 26.27 -12.42
CA THR A 360 -30.15 25.38 -13.32
C THR A 360 -29.45 24.07 -13.64
N GLU A 361 -28.14 23.97 -13.36
CA GLU A 361 -27.33 22.79 -13.67
C GLU A 361 -27.58 21.69 -12.65
N ARG A 362 -27.70 20.43 -13.12
CA ARG A 362 -27.72 19.28 -12.21
C ARG A 362 -26.33 19.04 -11.64
N VAL A 363 -26.26 18.46 -10.45
CA VAL A 363 -24.98 18.16 -9.77
C VAL A 363 -24.75 16.65 -9.67
N LEU A 364 -23.54 16.20 -10.01
CA LEU A 364 -23.04 14.87 -9.68
C LEU A 364 -21.95 14.99 -8.62
N LEU A 365 -22.28 14.63 -7.39
CA LEU A 365 -21.37 14.71 -6.24
C LEU A 365 -20.73 13.34 -5.99
N LEU A 366 -19.45 13.20 -6.33
CA LEU A 366 -18.66 11.99 -6.10
C LEU A 366 -17.89 12.14 -4.78
N VAL A 367 -18.16 11.28 -3.81
CA VAL A 367 -17.52 11.32 -2.49
C VAL A 367 -16.75 10.02 -2.27
N ASP A 368 -15.44 10.12 -2.13
CA ASP A 368 -14.55 8.96 -2.00
C ASP A 368 -14.06 8.77 -0.56
N GLY A 369 -14.19 7.55 -0.03
CA GLY A 369 -13.52 7.10 1.19
C GLY A 369 -14.31 7.27 2.48
N TYR A 370 -15.58 6.88 2.53
CA TYR A 370 -16.37 6.93 3.79
C TYR A 370 -15.74 6.09 4.91
N ASP A 371 -15.11 4.96 4.58
CA ASP A 371 -14.42 4.09 5.53
C ASP A 371 -13.19 4.76 6.17
N GLU A 372 -12.68 5.84 5.57
CA GLU A 372 -11.50 6.57 6.02
C GLU A 372 -11.84 7.73 6.97
N VAL A 373 -13.13 7.94 7.25
CA VAL A 373 -13.63 8.94 8.21
C VAL A 373 -13.77 8.34 9.60
N ALA A 374 -13.35 9.10 10.61
CA ALA A 374 -13.48 8.77 12.02
C ALA A 374 -14.94 8.53 12.42
N LEU A 375 -15.18 7.64 13.39
CA LEU A 375 -16.54 7.22 13.74
C LEU A 375 -17.41 8.41 14.20
N ALA A 376 -16.81 9.38 14.91
CA ALA A 376 -17.48 10.58 15.38
C ALA A 376 -17.98 11.50 14.24
N ASP A 377 -17.24 11.55 13.13
CA ASP A 377 -17.54 12.44 12.01
C ASP A 377 -18.37 11.78 10.89
N ARG A 378 -18.50 10.45 10.87
CA ARG A 378 -19.32 9.72 9.89
C ARG A 378 -20.76 10.19 9.83
N LYS A 379 -21.33 10.55 10.98
CA LYS A 379 -22.70 11.09 11.07
C LYS A 379 -22.80 12.44 10.35
N ARG A 380 -21.79 13.30 10.46
CA ARG A 380 -21.75 14.60 9.78
C ARG A 380 -21.75 14.44 8.25
N VAL A 381 -20.96 13.51 7.75
CA VAL A 381 -20.92 13.16 6.31
C VAL A 381 -22.28 12.67 5.83
N SER A 382 -22.91 11.75 6.56
CA SER A 382 -24.24 11.23 6.23
C SER A 382 -25.31 12.33 6.25
N GLU A 383 -25.32 13.19 7.27
CA GLU A 383 -26.26 14.32 7.37
C GLU A 383 -26.09 15.32 6.23
N ALA A 384 -24.85 15.63 5.84
CA ALA A 384 -24.57 16.51 4.70
C ALA A 384 -25.10 15.91 3.38
N LEU A 385 -24.83 14.63 3.13
CA LEU A 385 -25.31 13.93 1.93
C LEU A 385 -26.83 13.77 1.90
N GLN A 386 -27.47 13.48 3.04
CA GLN A 386 -28.93 13.45 3.13
C GLN A 386 -29.54 14.82 2.80
N ARG A 387 -28.96 15.91 3.31
CA ARG A 387 -29.41 17.27 2.96
C ARG A 387 -29.25 17.55 1.47
N PHE A 388 -28.16 17.09 0.86
CA PHE A 388 -27.96 17.22 -0.58
C PHE A 388 -28.98 16.41 -1.38
N GLY A 389 -29.22 15.14 -1.03
CA GLY A 389 -30.25 14.32 -1.68
C GLY A 389 -31.65 14.98 -1.59
N ALA A 390 -31.99 15.54 -0.43
CA ALA A 390 -33.25 16.26 -0.22
C ALA A 390 -33.38 17.56 -1.06
N SER A 391 -32.28 18.12 -1.57
CA SER A 391 -32.32 19.32 -2.41
C SER A 391 -32.82 19.05 -3.83
N ASN A 392 -32.92 17.78 -4.27
CA ASN A 392 -33.28 17.36 -5.63
C ASN A 392 -32.45 18.03 -6.74
N ARG A 393 -31.23 18.50 -6.41
CA ARG A 393 -30.29 19.16 -7.32
C ARG A 393 -29.55 18.21 -8.25
N GLY A 394 -29.59 16.92 -7.98
CA GLY A 394 -28.78 15.93 -8.65
C GLY A 394 -28.66 14.69 -7.79
N ARG A 395 -27.52 14.01 -7.87
CA ARG A 395 -27.27 12.77 -7.12
C ARG A 395 -25.87 12.72 -6.55
N PHE A 396 -25.72 12.02 -5.44
CA PHE A 396 -24.42 11.69 -4.88
C PHE A 396 -24.05 10.22 -5.13
N ILE A 397 -22.75 9.97 -5.23
CA ILE A 397 -22.18 8.63 -5.26
C ILE A 397 -21.08 8.58 -4.20
N LEU A 398 -21.32 7.78 -3.15
CA LEU A 398 -20.39 7.60 -2.04
C LEU A 398 -19.65 6.27 -2.17
N THR A 399 -18.34 6.21 -2.00
CA THR A 399 -17.64 4.92 -1.83
C THR A 399 -17.48 4.58 -0.36
N CYS A 400 -17.65 3.29 -0.07
CA CYS A 400 -17.39 2.74 1.25
C CYS A 400 -16.80 1.35 1.09
N ARG A 401 -15.93 0.93 2.01
CA ARG A 401 -15.44 -0.44 2.03
C ARG A 401 -16.52 -1.40 2.56
N ASP A 402 -16.47 -2.64 2.08
CA ASP A 402 -17.26 -3.71 2.67
C ASP A 402 -17.06 -3.80 4.19
N TYR A 403 -18.12 -4.19 4.90
CA TYR A 403 -18.13 -4.40 6.35
C TYR A 403 -17.95 -3.12 7.20
N TYR A 404 -17.99 -1.94 6.59
CA TYR A 404 -18.13 -0.65 7.30
C TYR A 404 -19.61 -0.24 7.37
N PRO A 405 -20.13 0.12 8.55
CA PRO A 405 -21.49 0.61 8.67
C PRO A 405 -21.58 2.04 8.13
N VAL A 406 -22.52 2.27 7.21
CA VAL A 406 -22.92 3.61 6.79
C VAL A 406 -24.09 4.04 7.67
N ILE A 407 -23.88 5.05 8.50
CA ILE A 407 -24.82 5.40 9.58
C ILE A 407 -25.77 6.48 9.07
N GLY A 408 -27.08 6.23 9.12
CA GLY A 408 -28.10 7.26 8.88
C GLY A 408 -28.05 7.88 7.49
N LEU A 409 -27.78 7.08 6.46
CA LEU A 409 -27.83 7.49 5.05
C LEU A 409 -28.63 6.45 4.27
N THR A 410 -29.65 6.90 3.54
CA THR A 410 -30.51 6.04 2.71
C THR A 410 -30.15 6.29 1.26
N ALA A 411 -29.65 5.27 0.56
CA ALA A 411 -29.30 5.34 -0.86
C ALA A 411 -29.28 3.93 -1.47
N SER A 412 -29.23 3.85 -2.80
CA SER A 412 -29.13 2.57 -3.51
C SER A 412 -27.75 1.93 -3.32
N HIS A 413 -27.72 0.64 -2.96
CA HIS A 413 -26.47 -0.08 -2.72
C HIS A 413 -25.99 -0.76 -3.99
N VAL A 414 -24.77 -0.40 -4.41
CA VAL A 414 -24.11 -0.95 -5.60
C VAL A 414 -22.80 -1.57 -5.18
N ARG A 415 -22.40 -2.68 -5.80
CA ARG A 415 -21.10 -3.32 -5.56
C ARG A 415 -20.27 -3.35 -6.84
N ILE A 416 -18.95 -3.25 -6.69
CA ILE A 416 -18.02 -3.53 -7.79
C ILE A 416 -17.85 -5.04 -7.89
N ASP A 417 -18.02 -5.59 -9.09
CA ASP A 417 -17.85 -7.01 -9.38
C ASP A 417 -16.42 -7.37 -9.81
N GLY A 418 -16.12 -8.67 -9.83
CA GLY A 418 -14.81 -9.21 -10.20
C GLY A 418 -14.54 -9.09 -11.69
N PHE A 419 -13.26 -9.14 -12.05
CA PHE A 419 -12.86 -9.27 -13.44
C PHE A 419 -13.25 -10.64 -13.99
N ASP A 420 -14.08 -10.63 -15.03
CA ASP A 420 -14.27 -11.81 -15.85
C ASP A 420 -13.04 -12.11 -16.69
N ARG A 421 -13.03 -13.25 -17.39
CA ARG A 421 -11.88 -13.68 -18.19
C ARG A 421 -11.47 -12.67 -19.27
N LYS A 422 -12.43 -11.95 -19.86
CA LYS A 422 -12.14 -10.91 -20.85
C LYS A 422 -11.53 -9.69 -20.17
N ASP A 423 -12.03 -9.31 -19.01
CA ASP A 423 -11.53 -8.19 -18.21
C ASP A 423 -10.08 -8.46 -17.76
N GLN A 424 -9.80 -9.69 -17.34
CA GLN A 424 -8.47 -10.17 -16.98
C GLN A 424 -7.48 -9.98 -18.14
N TYR A 425 -7.81 -10.47 -19.35
CA TYR A 425 -6.93 -10.31 -20.50
C TYR A 425 -6.66 -8.83 -20.84
N ARG A 426 -7.69 -7.99 -20.82
CA ARG A 426 -7.50 -6.55 -21.10
C ARG A 426 -6.65 -5.88 -20.03
N PHE A 427 -6.89 -6.19 -18.76
CA PHE A 427 -6.12 -5.65 -17.64
C PHE A 427 -4.64 -6.06 -17.74
N VAL A 428 -4.36 -7.36 -17.92
CA VAL A 428 -2.99 -7.87 -18.03
C VAL A 428 -2.28 -7.26 -19.24
N THR A 429 -2.98 -7.13 -20.37
CA THR A 429 -2.43 -6.47 -21.57
C THR A 429 -2.01 -5.03 -21.27
N ALA A 430 -2.92 -4.26 -20.66
CA ALA A 430 -2.66 -2.87 -20.27
C ALA A 430 -1.53 -2.76 -19.25
N PHE A 431 -1.50 -3.64 -18.25
CA PHE A 431 -0.51 -3.66 -17.19
C PHE A 431 0.89 -4.00 -17.70
N LEU A 432 1.04 -5.05 -18.51
CA LEU A 432 2.32 -5.44 -19.09
C LEU A 432 2.86 -4.36 -20.04
N ALA A 433 1.98 -3.75 -20.85
CA ALA A 433 2.35 -2.63 -21.69
C ALA A 433 2.85 -1.43 -20.87
N ALA A 434 2.20 -1.11 -19.74
CA ALA A 434 2.63 -0.05 -18.84
C ALA A 434 3.98 -0.36 -18.15
N GLN A 435 4.29 -1.63 -17.87
CA GLN A 435 5.60 -2.05 -17.39
C GLN A 435 6.68 -2.12 -18.47
N GLY A 436 6.32 -2.04 -19.75
CA GLY A 436 7.24 -2.28 -20.86
C GLY A 436 7.64 -3.75 -21.01
N SER A 437 6.85 -4.69 -20.50
CA SER A 437 7.09 -6.12 -20.63
C SER A 437 6.52 -6.65 -21.96
N SER A 438 7.25 -7.57 -22.59
CA SER A 438 6.83 -8.25 -23.83
C SER A 438 6.17 -9.61 -23.59
N ALA A 439 5.81 -9.92 -22.34
CA ALA A 439 5.15 -11.18 -22.00
C ALA A 439 3.75 -11.28 -22.64
N ASP A 440 3.32 -12.50 -22.99
CA ASP A 440 2.00 -12.77 -23.57
C ASP A 440 0.92 -12.73 -22.46
N PRO A 441 -0.05 -11.78 -22.53
CA PRO A 441 -1.12 -11.66 -21.54
C PRO A 441 -2.01 -12.90 -21.43
N ILE A 442 -2.32 -13.54 -22.56
CA ILE A 442 -3.25 -14.67 -22.61
C ILE A 442 -2.58 -15.89 -22.00
N LYS A 443 -1.32 -16.13 -22.39
CA LYS A 443 -0.51 -17.21 -21.83
C LYS A 443 -0.38 -17.06 -20.31
N LEU A 444 -0.12 -15.85 -19.82
CA LEU A 444 0.03 -15.59 -18.40
C LEU A 444 -1.25 -15.93 -17.60
N VAL A 445 -2.42 -15.46 -18.07
CA VAL A 445 -3.69 -15.73 -17.39
C VAL A 445 -4.02 -17.23 -17.42
N ASN A 446 -3.84 -17.89 -18.57
CA ASN A 446 -4.10 -19.33 -18.69
C ASN A 446 -3.19 -20.17 -17.79
N GLU A 447 -1.89 -19.86 -17.72
CA GLU A 447 -0.95 -20.55 -16.82
C GLU A 447 -1.33 -20.41 -15.35
N LEU A 448 -1.92 -19.28 -14.95
CA LEU A 448 -2.40 -19.06 -13.59
C LEU A 448 -3.73 -19.80 -13.33
N GLU A 449 -4.65 -19.80 -14.29
CA GLU A 449 -5.91 -20.58 -14.21
C GLU A 449 -5.64 -22.08 -14.08
N GLU A 450 -4.71 -22.64 -14.88
CA GLU A 450 -4.30 -24.05 -14.82
C GLU A 450 -3.74 -24.46 -13.45
N ARG A 451 -3.19 -23.49 -12.71
CA ARG A 451 -2.69 -23.66 -11.33
C ARG A 451 -3.75 -23.38 -10.28
N GLN A 452 -5.03 -23.38 -10.63
CA GLN A 452 -6.16 -23.17 -9.74
C GLN A 452 -6.19 -21.78 -9.07
N PHE A 453 -5.62 -20.75 -9.71
CA PHE A 453 -5.71 -19.36 -9.24
C PHE A 453 -6.90 -18.58 -9.80
N SER A 454 -7.84 -19.22 -10.49
CA SER A 454 -8.97 -18.55 -11.15
C SER A 454 -9.71 -17.55 -10.26
N GLU A 455 -9.98 -17.90 -9.00
CA GLU A 455 -10.62 -17.00 -8.02
C GLU A 455 -9.76 -15.75 -7.71
N PHE A 456 -8.43 -15.90 -7.65
CA PHE A 456 -7.51 -14.79 -7.39
C PHE A 456 -7.42 -13.83 -8.57
N LEU A 457 -7.52 -14.34 -9.80
CA LEU A 457 -7.42 -13.53 -11.02
C LEU A 457 -8.62 -12.60 -11.20
N SER A 458 -9.77 -12.93 -10.58
CA SER A 458 -10.93 -12.05 -10.55
C SER A 458 -10.69 -10.74 -9.76
N HIS A 459 -9.72 -10.74 -8.84
CA HIS A 459 -9.42 -9.60 -7.99
C HIS A 459 -8.35 -8.70 -8.63
N PRO A 460 -8.62 -7.40 -8.89
CA PRO A 460 -7.70 -6.52 -9.62
C PRO A 460 -6.29 -6.39 -9.00
N LEU A 461 -6.20 -6.19 -7.67
CA LEU A 461 -4.91 -6.12 -6.97
C LEU A 461 -4.10 -7.42 -7.07
N LEU A 462 -4.74 -8.59 -6.88
CA LEU A 462 -4.06 -9.88 -6.93
C LEU A 462 -3.61 -10.22 -8.35
N LEU A 463 -4.40 -9.85 -9.35
CA LEU A 463 -4.01 -9.95 -10.76
C LEU A 463 -2.80 -9.07 -11.08
N ALA A 464 -2.76 -7.82 -10.58
CA ALA A 464 -1.59 -6.94 -10.74
C ALA A 464 -0.32 -7.52 -10.09
N LEU A 465 -0.45 -8.08 -8.89
CA LEU A 465 0.65 -8.79 -8.21
C LEU A 465 1.12 -10.02 -8.98
N ALA A 466 0.19 -10.77 -9.59
CA ALA A 466 0.52 -11.90 -10.45
C ALA A 466 1.30 -11.46 -11.70
N CYS A 467 0.94 -10.31 -12.28
CA CYS A 467 1.73 -9.72 -13.37
C CYS A 467 3.14 -9.36 -12.92
N ILE A 468 3.30 -8.68 -11.77
CA ILE A 468 4.62 -8.29 -11.24
C ILE A 468 5.50 -9.49 -10.96
N VAL A 469 4.92 -10.55 -10.37
CA VAL A 469 5.66 -11.76 -10.08
C VAL A 469 6.18 -12.36 -11.38
N ASN A 470 5.35 -12.43 -12.42
CA ASN A 470 5.67 -13.09 -13.70
C ASN A 470 6.39 -12.24 -14.75
N SER A 471 6.48 -10.92 -14.59
CA SER A 471 7.12 -10.03 -15.58
C SER A 471 8.63 -9.84 -15.40
N GLY A 472 9.25 -10.40 -14.35
CA GLY A 472 10.69 -10.29 -14.11
C GLY A 472 11.55 -10.96 -15.20
N HIS A 473 12.53 -10.24 -15.76
CA HIS A 473 13.44 -10.66 -16.85
C HIS A 473 14.47 -11.75 -16.47
N ARG A 474 14.07 -12.79 -15.73
CA ARG A 474 14.86 -14.02 -15.66
C ARG A 474 14.11 -15.11 -16.38
N THR A 475 14.82 -15.83 -17.23
CA THR A 475 14.40 -17.06 -17.90
C THR A 475 14.01 -18.19 -16.94
N ASP A 476 14.07 -17.95 -15.62
CA ASP A 476 13.45 -18.76 -14.58
C ASP A 476 12.10 -18.17 -14.20
N GLN A 477 11.04 -18.73 -14.80
CA GLN A 477 9.64 -18.51 -14.42
C GLN A 477 9.48 -18.41 -12.89
N PRO A 478 8.64 -17.51 -12.37
CA PRO A 478 8.20 -17.60 -10.99
C PRO A 478 7.12 -18.68 -10.93
N ARG A 479 7.56 -19.93 -10.78
CA ARG A 479 6.69 -21.12 -10.76
C ARG A 479 5.84 -21.25 -9.50
N SER A 480 6.16 -20.52 -8.44
CA SER A 480 5.66 -20.77 -7.10
C SER A 480 4.41 -19.93 -6.74
N ALA A 481 3.28 -20.63 -6.62
CA ALA A 481 2.03 -20.18 -5.98
C ALA A 481 2.30 -19.46 -4.64
N LEU A 482 3.17 -20.05 -3.83
CA LEU A 482 3.54 -19.53 -2.51
C LEU A 482 4.22 -18.16 -2.58
N ARG A 483 5.06 -17.92 -3.60
CA ARG A 483 5.72 -16.62 -3.77
C ARG A 483 4.70 -15.51 -4.05
N LEU A 484 3.65 -15.81 -4.84
CA LEU A 484 2.58 -14.87 -5.12
C LEU A 484 1.79 -14.56 -3.85
N LEU A 485 1.33 -15.59 -3.13
CA LEU A 485 0.57 -15.45 -1.88
C LEU A 485 1.37 -14.68 -0.83
N ARG A 486 2.66 -14.99 -0.65
CA ARG A 486 3.55 -14.29 0.26
C ARG A 486 3.68 -12.80 -0.07
N LYS A 487 3.94 -12.47 -1.34
CA LYS A 487 4.04 -11.07 -1.77
C LYS A 487 2.71 -10.33 -1.61
N ALA A 488 1.59 -10.97 -1.91
CA ALA A 488 0.26 -10.38 -1.75
C ALA A 488 -0.07 -10.08 -0.30
N LEU A 489 0.14 -11.03 0.61
CA LEU A 489 -0.10 -10.84 2.04
C LEU A 489 0.82 -9.78 2.63
N ASN A 490 2.11 -9.77 2.26
CA ASN A 490 3.05 -8.73 2.70
C ASN A 490 2.62 -7.33 2.21
N ALA A 491 2.17 -7.22 0.95
CA ALA A 491 1.66 -5.95 0.43
C ALA A 491 0.41 -5.47 1.18
N LEU A 492 -0.50 -6.38 1.52
CA LEU A 492 -1.69 -6.07 2.33
C LEU A 492 -1.34 -5.65 3.77
N GLN A 493 -0.34 -6.28 4.40
CA GLN A 493 0.18 -5.88 5.70
C GLN A 493 0.81 -4.48 5.65
N HIS A 494 1.67 -4.22 4.66
CA HIS A 494 2.41 -2.96 4.55
C HIS A 494 1.52 -1.76 4.18
N THR A 495 0.52 -1.97 3.31
CA THR A 495 -0.47 -0.93 2.96
C THR A 495 -1.20 -0.45 4.22
N TRP A 496 -1.39 -1.33 5.20
CA TRP A 496 -2.04 -1.01 6.46
C TRP A 496 -1.14 -0.22 7.43
N ASP A 497 0.14 -0.58 7.55
CA ASP A 497 1.09 0.17 8.41
C ASP A 497 1.34 1.59 7.89
N LEU A 498 1.30 1.78 6.56
CA LEU A 498 1.33 3.10 5.92
C LEU A 498 0.03 3.89 6.16
N ASP A 499 -1.11 3.21 6.13
CA ASP A 499 -2.44 3.80 6.35
C ASP A 499 -2.73 4.15 7.83
N ARG A 500 -1.86 3.81 8.79
CA ARG A 500 -1.96 4.27 10.20
C ARG A 500 -1.95 5.79 10.36
N GLY A 501 -1.56 6.54 9.32
CA GLY A 501 -1.65 8.01 9.26
C GLY A 501 -2.96 8.56 8.65
N VAL A 502 -3.84 7.71 8.14
CA VAL A 502 -5.22 8.06 7.77
C VAL A 502 -6.07 7.92 9.03
N SER A 503 -7.07 8.78 9.26
CA SER A 503 -7.96 8.83 10.45
C SER A 503 -8.85 7.60 10.66
N ARG A 504 -8.32 6.39 10.45
CA ARG A 504 -8.92 5.11 10.79
C ARG A 504 -8.60 4.84 12.26
N GLU A 505 -9.47 5.32 13.15
CA GLU A 505 -9.38 4.98 14.57
C GLU A 505 -9.36 3.45 14.72
N SER A 506 -8.20 2.89 15.08
CA SER A 506 -8.09 1.49 15.45
C SER A 506 -8.81 1.33 16.80
N LEU A 507 -9.92 0.60 16.80
CA LEU A 507 -10.69 0.31 18.02
C LEU A 507 -9.96 -0.71 18.89
N THR A 508 -8.95 -1.39 18.33
CA THR A 508 -8.06 -2.30 19.04
C THR A 508 -6.59 -1.85 18.98
N ALA A 509 -5.81 -2.15 20.03
CA ALA A 509 -4.39 -1.81 20.10
C ALA A 509 -3.47 -2.76 19.31
N LEU A 510 -4.04 -3.69 18.53
CA LEU A 510 -3.29 -4.69 17.78
C LEU A 510 -2.59 -4.05 16.58
N ASP A 511 -1.46 -4.61 16.17
CA ASP A 511 -0.80 -4.28 14.90
C ASP A 511 -1.16 -5.26 13.76
N GLY A 512 -0.53 -5.08 12.59
CA GLY A 512 -0.80 -5.90 11.41
C GLY A 512 -0.24 -7.32 11.57
N GLU A 513 0.85 -7.46 12.32
CA GLU A 513 1.46 -8.76 12.58
C GLU A 513 0.63 -9.55 13.60
N ASP A 514 0.15 -8.92 14.67
CA ASP A 514 -0.74 -9.55 15.65
C ASP A 514 -1.99 -10.14 14.99
N ARG A 515 -2.65 -9.34 14.12
CA ARG A 515 -3.84 -9.79 13.38
C ARG A 515 -3.51 -10.93 12.42
N MET A 516 -2.35 -10.89 11.77
CA MET A 516 -1.90 -11.98 10.91
C MET A 516 -1.67 -13.27 11.71
N GLN A 517 -1.08 -13.17 12.90
CA GLN A 517 -0.88 -14.31 13.79
C GLN A 517 -2.22 -14.91 14.27
N ILE A 518 -3.24 -14.08 14.50
CA ILE A 518 -4.61 -14.53 14.78
C ILE A 518 -5.21 -15.25 13.55
N LEU A 519 -5.11 -14.67 12.36
CA LEU A 519 -5.59 -15.28 11.11
C LEU A 519 -4.94 -16.64 10.83
N LYS A 520 -3.62 -16.73 10.97
CA LYS A 520 -2.82 -17.96 10.87
C LYS A 520 -3.36 -19.08 11.79
N ARG A 521 -3.66 -18.74 13.06
CA ARG A 521 -4.26 -19.67 14.03
C ARG A 521 -5.66 -20.15 13.62
N ILE A 522 -6.52 -19.23 13.16
CA ILE A 522 -7.88 -19.55 12.73
C ILE A 522 -7.83 -20.46 11.49
N ALA A 523 -6.99 -20.12 10.51
CA ALA A 523 -6.80 -20.89 9.29
C ALA A 523 -6.35 -22.33 9.58
N TYR A 524 -5.41 -22.51 10.52
CA TYR A 524 -4.97 -23.84 10.94
C TYR A 524 -6.07 -24.64 11.66
N ALA A 525 -6.93 -23.99 12.45
CA ALA A 525 -7.93 -24.64 13.27
C ALA A 525 -9.12 -25.25 12.51
N SER A 526 -9.28 -24.97 11.21
CA SER A 526 -10.34 -25.54 10.37
C SER A 526 -9.83 -25.95 9.00
N ARG A 527 -10.41 -27.05 8.49
CA ARG A 527 -10.24 -27.51 7.10
C ARG A 527 -11.33 -27.05 6.16
N THR A 528 -12.36 -26.36 6.64
CA THR A 528 -13.39 -25.75 5.81
C THR A 528 -13.19 -24.23 5.80
N PRO A 529 -13.51 -23.53 4.69
CA PRO A 529 -13.43 -22.07 4.66
C PRO A 529 -14.37 -21.42 5.69
N PHE A 530 -15.57 -21.99 5.85
CA PHE A 530 -16.56 -21.55 6.82
C PHE A 530 -16.33 -22.14 8.22
N MET A 531 -16.58 -21.33 9.25
CA MET A 531 -16.57 -21.68 10.67
C MET A 531 -17.64 -20.91 11.44
N LYS A 532 -18.32 -21.58 12.39
CA LYS A 532 -19.31 -20.92 13.28
C LYS A 532 -18.68 -19.81 14.12
N ALA A 533 -19.43 -18.73 14.35
CA ALA A 533 -18.97 -17.53 15.07
C ALA A 533 -18.31 -17.86 16.43
N GLU A 534 -18.99 -18.64 17.27
CA GLU A 534 -18.51 -19.04 18.60
C GLU A 534 -17.14 -19.73 18.55
N ARG A 535 -16.92 -20.60 17.56
CA ARG A 535 -15.65 -21.32 17.41
C ARG A 535 -14.52 -20.36 17.06
N VAL A 536 -14.76 -19.42 16.14
CA VAL A 536 -13.76 -18.45 15.69
C VAL A 536 -13.41 -17.48 16.82
N GLU A 537 -14.42 -16.95 17.52
CA GLU A 537 -14.21 -16.06 18.67
C GLU A 537 -13.43 -16.74 19.79
N ASN A 538 -13.70 -18.03 20.07
CA ASN A 538 -12.95 -18.81 21.05
C ASN A 538 -11.48 -19.01 20.65
N ILE A 539 -11.18 -19.22 19.36
CA ILE A 539 -9.81 -19.34 18.86
C ILE A 539 -9.09 -17.99 18.97
N THR A 540 -9.75 -16.91 18.55
CA THR A 540 -9.22 -15.55 18.66
C THR A 540 -8.95 -15.18 20.11
N ARG A 541 -9.85 -15.50 21.05
CA ARG A 541 -9.64 -15.31 22.48
C ARG A 541 -8.36 -15.99 22.96
N LYS A 542 -8.20 -17.28 22.66
CA LYS A 542 -7.00 -18.05 23.03
C LYS A 542 -5.72 -17.49 22.41
N ALA A 543 -5.81 -16.90 21.21
CA ALA A 543 -4.67 -16.25 20.57
C ALA A 543 -4.28 -14.96 21.31
N LEU A 544 -5.26 -14.12 21.61
CA LEU A 544 -5.08 -12.88 22.37
C LEU A 544 -4.50 -13.14 23.77
N ASP A 545 -5.00 -14.17 24.46
CA ASP A 545 -4.51 -14.55 25.80
C ASP A 545 -3.01 -14.94 25.75
N LYS A 546 -2.58 -15.67 24.70
CA LYS A 546 -1.17 -16.01 24.48
C LYS A 546 -0.29 -14.80 24.18
N MET A 547 -0.86 -13.79 23.52
CA MET A 547 -0.21 -12.50 23.27
C MET A 547 -0.27 -11.56 24.48
N GLN A 548 -0.89 -11.99 25.58
CA GLN A 548 -1.12 -11.20 26.80
C GLN A 548 -2.05 -9.99 26.59
N ILE A 549 -2.93 -10.04 25.58
CA ILE A 549 -3.89 -8.99 25.22
C ILE A 549 -5.28 -9.36 25.74
N ASN A 550 -5.48 -9.22 27.05
CA ASN A 550 -6.67 -9.78 27.72
C ASN A 550 -7.92 -8.87 27.68
N ARG A 551 -7.77 -7.58 27.33
CA ARG A 551 -8.85 -6.56 27.44
C ARG A 551 -9.57 -6.25 26.14
N VAL A 552 -9.28 -6.97 25.06
CA VAL A 552 -9.86 -6.71 23.73
C VAL A 552 -10.97 -7.72 23.42
N ASN A 553 -12.03 -7.28 22.73
CA ASN A 553 -13.13 -8.15 22.29
C ASN A 553 -12.78 -8.89 20.97
N PRO A 554 -12.81 -10.24 20.92
CA PRO A 554 -12.54 -11.04 19.74
C PRO A 554 -13.40 -10.70 18.53
N GLY A 555 -14.69 -10.45 18.73
CA GLY A 555 -15.60 -10.07 17.65
C GLY A 555 -15.17 -8.76 17.00
N LEU A 556 -14.70 -7.80 17.79
CA LEU A 556 -14.17 -6.54 17.29
C LEU A 556 -12.86 -6.74 16.50
N VAL A 557 -11.96 -7.59 17.01
CA VAL A 557 -10.72 -7.96 16.29
C VAL A 557 -11.02 -8.61 14.95
N LEU A 558 -11.97 -9.55 14.92
CA LEU A 558 -12.36 -10.24 13.70
C LEU A 558 -13.00 -9.28 12.69
N GLN A 559 -13.84 -8.37 13.17
CA GLN A 559 -14.48 -7.36 12.33
C GLN A 559 -13.47 -6.38 11.72
N GLU A 560 -12.53 -5.87 12.52
CA GLU A 560 -11.42 -5.06 12.02
C GLU A 560 -10.57 -5.84 11.01
N THR A 561 -10.27 -7.11 11.31
CA THR A 561 -9.48 -7.97 10.42
C THR A 561 -10.17 -8.17 9.07
N ALA A 562 -11.49 -8.34 9.05
CA ALA A 562 -12.28 -8.43 7.82
C ALA A 562 -12.28 -7.12 7.03
N GLN A 563 -12.44 -5.99 7.72
CA GLN A 563 -12.38 -4.65 7.15
C GLN A 563 -11.00 -4.33 6.54
N PHE A 564 -9.92 -4.83 7.13
CA PHE A 564 -8.56 -4.55 6.66
C PHE A 564 -8.15 -5.44 5.50
N TYR A 565 -8.25 -6.76 5.67
CA TYR A 565 -7.70 -7.70 4.70
C TYR A 565 -8.75 -8.26 3.74
N GLY A 566 -10.02 -8.31 4.13
CA GLY A 566 -11.06 -8.99 3.35
C GLY A 566 -10.82 -10.49 3.16
N ILE A 567 -9.91 -11.09 3.96
CA ILE A 567 -9.52 -12.50 3.84
C ILE A 567 -10.50 -13.41 4.59
N LEU A 568 -10.73 -13.11 5.87
CA LEU A 568 -11.72 -13.77 6.71
C LEU A 568 -12.87 -12.79 6.91
N VAL A 569 -14.06 -13.13 6.43
CA VAL A 569 -15.21 -12.24 6.40
C VAL A 569 -16.38 -12.83 7.16
N PRO A 570 -17.28 -12.00 7.70
CA PRO A 570 -18.50 -12.50 8.32
C PRO A 570 -19.38 -13.19 7.27
N SER A 571 -20.13 -14.19 7.71
CA SER A 571 -21.11 -15.00 6.97
C SER A 571 -22.39 -15.15 7.82
N ALA A 572 -23.44 -15.75 7.26
CA ALA A 572 -24.76 -15.93 7.89
C ALA A 572 -24.69 -16.33 9.38
N ASP A 573 -23.99 -17.43 9.65
CA ASP A 573 -23.89 -18.03 10.98
C ASP A 573 -22.43 -18.09 11.50
N GLY A 574 -21.54 -17.27 10.95
CA GLY A 574 -20.12 -17.38 11.30
C GLY A 574 -19.17 -16.51 10.49
N TRP A 575 -18.00 -17.07 10.20
CA TRP A 575 -16.94 -16.44 9.44
C TRP A 575 -16.45 -17.40 8.35
N GLU A 576 -16.04 -16.83 7.22
CA GLU A 576 -15.60 -17.59 6.06
C GLU A 576 -14.33 -16.99 5.45
N PHE A 577 -13.37 -17.86 5.10
CA PHE A 577 -12.25 -17.48 4.26
C PHE A 577 -12.70 -17.30 2.81
N VAL A 578 -12.47 -16.12 2.23
CA VAL A 578 -12.86 -15.80 0.85
C VAL A 578 -12.12 -16.64 -0.18
N HIS A 579 -10.90 -17.09 0.15
CA HIS A 579 -10.06 -17.88 -0.74
C HIS A 579 -9.44 -19.07 -0.02
N ARG A 580 -9.61 -20.26 -0.61
CA ARG A 580 -9.07 -21.51 -0.07
C ARG A 580 -7.55 -21.51 -0.01
N SER A 581 -6.88 -21.06 -1.06
CA SER A 581 -5.41 -21.08 -1.12
C SER A 581 -4.77 -20.12 -0.10
N ILE A 582 -5.43 -19.00 0.24
CA ILE A 582 -4.97 -18.12 1.33
C ILE A 582 -5.11 -18.83 2.67
N GLN A 583 -6.26 -19.49 2.92
CA GLN A 583 -6.46 -20.26 4.13
C GLN A 583 -5.39 -21.35 4.30
N ASP A 584 -5.15 -22.14 3.26
CA ASP A 584 -4.19 -23.25 3.32
C ASP A 584 -2.75 -22.74 3.47
N TYR A 585 -2.40 -21.60 2.86
CA TYR A 585 -1.12 -20.93 3.06
C TYR A 585 -0.92 -20.44 4.50
N LEU A 586 -1.90 -19.72 5.06
CA LEU A 586 -1.84 -19.21 6.43
C LEU A 586 -1.79 -20.35 7.45
N ALA A 587 -2.53 -21.44 7.21
CA ALA A 587 -2.48 -22.65 8.02
C ALA A 587 -1.09 -23.31 7.98
N ALA A 588 -0.49 -23.40 6.78
CA ALA A 588 0.84 -23.96 6.60
C ALA A 588 1.92 -23.12 7.31
N GLN A 589 1.85 -21.78 7.20
CA GLN A 589 2.73 -20.88 7.94
C GLN A 589 2.62 -21.12 9.44
N TYR A 590 1.41 -21.13 10.00
CA TYR A 590 1.23 -21.40 11.44
C TYR A 590 1.82 -22.75 11.85
N TRP A 591 1.65 -23.78 11.02
CA TRP A 591 2.11 -25.12 11.31
C TRP A 591 3.64 -25.20 11.38
N VAL A 592 4.34 -24.47 10.51
CA VAL A 592 5.81 -24.34 10.55
C VAL A 592 6.26 -23.44 11.70
N ASP A 593 5.68 -22.24 11.83
CA ASP A 593 6.04 -21.22 12.84
C ASP A 593 5.87 -21.76 14.28
N SER A 594 4.87 -22.63 14.49
CA SER A 594 4.64 -23.27 15.80
C SER A 594 5.58 -24.44 16.11
N GLY A 595 6.46 -24.84 15.18
CA GLY A 595 7.33 -26.02 15.30
C GLY A 595 6.59 -27.37 15.23
N GLY A 596 5.29 -27.36 14.94
CA GLY A 596 4.46 -28.57 14.87
C GLY A 596 4.65 -29.39 13.60
N PHE A 597 5.28 -28.82 12.56
CA PHE A 597 5.51 -29.48 11.28
C PHE A 597 6.66 -30.50 11.35
N THR A 598 7.82 -30.08 11.86
CA THR A 598 9.06 -30.90 11.88
C THR A 598 8.99 -32.11 12.82
N ASN A 599 8.10 -32.06 13.81
CA ASN A 599 8.00 -33.06 14.88
C ASN A 599 6.93 -34.13 14.64
N ARG A 600 6.45 -34.30 13.40
CA ARG A 600 5.35 -35.21 13.08
C ARG A 600 5.85 -36.55 12.55
N ALA A 601 5.24 -37.65 13.03
CA ALA A 601 5.56 -39.01 12.58
C ALA A 601 4.93 -39.35 11.21
N SER A 602 3.81 -38.71 10.87
CA SER A 602 3.12 -38.91 9.59
C SER A 602 2.41 -37.63 9.15
N TYR A 603 2.25 -37.47 7.84
CA TYR A 603 1.58 -36.33 7.23
C TYR A 603 0.30 -36.77 6.53
N GLU A 604 -0.66 -35.86 6.46
CA GLU A 604 -1.75 -35.97 5.48
C GLU A 604 -1.26 -35.32 4.19
N TRP A 605 -1.38 -36.01 3.06
CA TRP A 605 -0.85 -35.56 1.79
C TRP A 605 -1.80 -34.57 1.10
N ASP A 606 -1.89 -33.36 1.66
CA ASP A 606 -2.72 -32.26 1.17
C ASP A 606 -1.88 -31.03 0.79
N THR A 607 -2.56 -30.00 0.27
CA THR A 607 -1.95 -28.73 -0.11
C THR A 607 -1.26 -28.02 1.07
N ARG A 608 -1.76 -28.18 2.31
CA ARG A 608 -1.15 -27.57 3.50
C ARG A 608 0.21 -28.20 3.81
N THR A 609 0.32 -29.52 3.69
CA THR A 609 1.60 -30.23 3.83
C THR A 609 2.59 -29.80 2.75
N ALA A 610 2.15 -29.70 1.49
CA ALA A 610 2.99 -29.21 0.41
C ALA A 610 3.51 -27.80 0.67
N TYR A 611 2.63 -26.89 1.10
CA TYR A 611 2.98 -25.51 1.45
C TYR A 611 3.93 -25.44 2.65
N ALA A 612 3.66 -26.21 3.69
CA ALA A 612 4.50 -26.25 4.88
C ALA A 612 5.90 -26.80 4.57
N ALA A 613 6.01 -27.81 3.70
CA ALA A 613 7.29 -28.34 3.25
C ALA A 613 8.15 -27.26 2.58
N CYS A 614 7.56 -26.50 1.66
CA CYS A 614 8.23 -25.38 0.98
C CYS A 614 8.63 -24.25 1.95
N ILE A 615 7.82 -23.96 2.97
CA ILE A 615 8.11 -22.92 3.96
C ILE A 615 9.21 -23.36 4.94
N SER A 616 9.30 -24.66 5.24
CA SER A 616 10.24 -25.20 6.23
C SER A 616 11.72 -25.15 5.85
N GLY A 617 12.05 -24.84 4.59
CA GLY A 617 13.42 -24.68 4.10
C GLY A 617 14.10 -25.98 3.62
N ASP A 618 13.58 -27.16 3.94
CA ASP A 618 14.02 -28.44 3.35
C ASP A 618 12.83 -29.41 3.20
N ALA A 619 12.39 -29.60 1.96
CA ALA A 619 11.25 -30.47 1.63
C ALA A 619 11.62 -31.95 1.47
N THR A 620 12.90 -32.33 1.63
CA THR A 620 13.40 -33.69 1.30
C THR A 620 12.59 -34.79 1.99
N ARG A 621 12.41 -34.72 3.30
CA ARG A 621 11.71 -35.76 4.07
C ARG A 621 10.24 -35.88 3.68
N VAL A 622 9.60 -34.75 3.38
CA VAL A 622 8.18 -34.69 3.03
C VAL A 622 7.99 -35.29 1.64
N LEU A 623 8.85 -34.93 0.68
CA LEU A 623 8.84 -35.49 -0.67
C LEU A 623 9.11 -36.99 -0.67
N GLU A 624 10.08 -37.48 0.11
CA GLU A 624 10.33 -38.92 0.25
C GLU A 624 9.11 -39.66 0.82
N GLY A 625 8.46 -39.10 1.84
CA GLY A 625 7.25 -39.69 2.40
C GLY A 625 6.07 -39.66 1.44
N ALA A 626 5.88 -38.56 0.71
CA ALA A 626 4.82 -38.40 -0.27
C ALA A 626 5.00 -39.36 -1.45
N LEU A 627 6.23 -39.53 -1.94
CA LEU A 627 6.59 -40.48 -3.00
C LEU A 627 6.71 -41.93 -2.50
N ALA A 628 6.44 -42.22 -1.23
CA ALA A 628 6.39 -43.58 -0.72
C ALA A 628 5.00 -44.23 -0.89
N VAL A 629 3.95 -43.43 -1.14
CA VAL A 629 2.56 -43.89 -1.25
C VAL A 629 1.83 -43.23 -2.43
N PRO A 630 0.94 -43.93 -3.15
CA PRO A 630 0.23 -43.38 -4.30
C PRO A 630 -0.55 -42.10 -4.01
N GLU A 631 -1.18 -42.01 -2.83
CA GLU A 631 -1.99 -40.87 -2.41
C GLU A 631 -1.14 -39.59 -2.18
N GLY A 632 0.19 -39.74 -2.04
CA GLY A 632 1.11 -38.63 -1.83
C GLY A 632 1.54 -37.92 -3.11
N LEU A 633 1.26 -38.47 -4.30
CA LEU A 633 1.73 -37.93 -5.57
C LEU A 633 1.27 -36.49 -5.81
N THR A 634 0.00 -36.17 -5.52
CA THR A 634 -0.54 -34.82 -5.69
C THR A 634 0.18 -33.82 -4.78
N CYS A 635 0.46 -34.19 -3.53
CA CYS A 635 1.24 -33.37 -2.61
C CYS A 635 2.68 -33.17 -3.11
N ALA A 636 3.31 -34.22 -3.65
CA ALA A 636 4.67 -34.12 -4.20
C ALA A 636 4.72 -33.19 -5.42
N ILE A 637 3.76 -33.29 -6.34
CA ILE A 637 3.64 -32.40 -7.51
C ILE A 637 3.43 -30.95 -7.06
N GLU A 638 2.51 -30.72 -6.11
CA GLU A 638 2.26 -29.37 -5.59
C GLU A 638 3.51 -28.78 -4.92
N THR A 639 4.23 -29.60 -4.15
CA THR A 639 5.50 -29.22 -3.49
C THR A 639 6.54 -28.81 -4.54
N LEU A 640 6.81 -29.67 -5.54
CA LEU A 640 7.79 -29.40 -6.59
C LEU A 640 7.43 -28.19 -7.48
N THR A 641 6.15 -28.00 -7.78
CA THR A 641 5.66 -26.83 -8.54
C THR A 641 6.00 -25.53 -7.83
N ASN A 642 6.02 -25.57 -6.49
CA ASN A 642 6.37 -24.43 -5.66
C ASN A 642 7.87 -24.17 -5.49
N SER A 643 8.73 -24.93 -6.18
CA SER A 643 10.20 -24.79 -6.19
C SER A 643 10.82 -24.80 -4.79
N PRO A 644 10.71 -25.92 -4.05
CA PRO A 644 11.28 -26.05 -2.72
C PRO A 644 12.77 -26.35 -2.80
N ASP A 645 13.48 -26.11 -1.70
CA ASP A 645 14.82 -26.65 -1.49
C ASP A 645 14.73 -28.12 -1.03
N PHE A 646 15.51 -29.02 -1.64
CA PHE A 646 15.58 -30.44 -1.29
C PHE A 646 16.87 -31.11 -1.81
N ASP A 647 17.18 -32.30 -1.30
CA ASP A 647 18.29 -33.15 -1.73
C ASP A 647 17.95 -33.90 -3.05
N ASN A 648 18.52 -33.42 -4.15
CA ASN A 648 18.30 -33.95 -5.50
C ASN A 648 18.57 -35.47 -5.63
N PRO A 649 19.74 -36.01 -5.23
CA PRO A 649 19.99 -37.45 -5.24
C PRO A 649 18.92 -38.29 -4.53
N ARG A 650 18.47 -37.86 -3.36
CA ARG A 650 17.47 -38.59 -2.56
C ARG A 650 16.11 -38.61 -3.23
N ILE A 651 15.65 -37.45 -3.73
CA ILE A 651 14.34 -37.36 -4.40
C ILE A 651 14.36 -38.08 -5.75
N THR A 652 15.48 -38.05 -6.47
CA THR A 652 15.64 -38.84 -7.70
C THR A 652 15.46 -40.34 -7.42
N LYS A 653 16.08 -40.86 -6.36
CA LYS A 653 15.91 -42.25 -5.94
C LYS A 653 14.47 -42.57 -5.52
N ALA A 654 13.81 -41.66 -4.81
CA ALA A 654 12.41 -41.82 -4.41
C ALA A 654 11.47 -41.86 -5.62
N LEU A 655 11.64 -40.98 -6.61
CA LEU A 655 10.88 -40.97 -7.86
C LEU A 655 11.06 -42.26 -8.66
N LEU A 656 12.31 -42.72 -8.81
CA LEU A 656 12.59 -43.99 -9.48
C LEU A 656 11.90 -45.15 -8.79
N LYS A 657 11.94 -45.19 -7.44
CA LYS A 657 11.26 -46.23 -6.66
C LYS A 657 9.74 -46.17 -6.82
N PHE A 658 9.15 -44.98 -6.79
CA PHE A 658 7.72 -44.77 -6.94
C PHE A 658 7.21 -45.30 -8.28
N TYR A 659 7.84 -44.91 -9.40
CA TYR A 659 7.39 -45.35 -10.73
C TYR A 659 7.85 -46.77 -11.11
N ALA A 660 8.94 -47.28 -10.54
CA ALA A 660 9.34 -48.68 -10.70
C ALA A 660 8.31 -49.63 -10.07
N ALA A 661 7.65 -49.21 -8.99
CA ALA A 661 6.55 -49.96 -8.39
C ALA A 661 5.29 -50.01 -9.29
N GLU A 662 5.17 -49.11 -10.27
CA GLU A 662 4.06 -49.07 -11.25
C GLU A 662 4.42 -49.66 -12.63
N GLU A 663 5.60 -50.28 -12.80
CA GLU A 663 6.11 -50.79 -14.10
C GLU A 663 6.24 -49.74 -15.22
N ARG A 664 6.52 -48.46 -14.89
CA ARG A 664 6.48 -47.33 -15.86
C ARG A 664 7.78 -46.52 -15.96
N VAL A 665 8.97 -47.15 -15.95
CA VAL A 665 10.23 -46.38 -16.07
C VAL A 665 11.19 -46.93 -17.12
N THR A 666 11.60 -46.04 -18.03
CA THR A 666 12.79 -46.21 -18.87
C THR A 666 13.91 -45.35 -18.28
N VAL A 667 15.00 -45.97 -17.81
CA VAL A 667 16.13 -45.25 -17.21
C VAL A 667 17.18 -44.98 -18.30
N PHE A 668 17.62 -43.74 -18.45
CA PHE A 668 18.69 -43.37 -19.37
C PHE A 668 19.98 -43.10 -18.58
N GLU A 669 21.01 -43.92 -18.77
CA GLU A 669 22.34 -43.69 -18.23
C GLU A 669 23.17 -42.88 -19.24
N ARG A 670 23.70 -41.74 -18.79
CA ARG A 670 24.59 -40.90 -19.59
C ARG A 670 26.04 -41.36 -19.38
N SER A 671 26.62 -41.99 -20.40
CA SER A 671 28.04 -42.34 -20.44
C SER A 671 28.85 -41.26 -21.16
N SER A 672 30.19 -41.29 -21.05
CA SER A 672 31.10 -40.39 -21.77
C SER A 672 30.94 -40.43 -23.30
N ASP A 673 30.35 -41.51 -23.83
CA ASP A 673 30.18 -41.76 -25.28
C ASP A 673 28.72 -41.62 -25.77
N GLY A 674 27.78 -41.22 -24.91
CA GLY A 674 26.38 -40.96 -25.30
C GLY A 674 25.31 -41.39 -24.27
N LEU A 675 24.05 -41.00 -24.54
CA LEU A 675 22.85 -41.40 -23.79
C LEU A 675 22.44 -42.83 -24.18
N SER A 676 22.44 -43.75 -23.22
CA SER A 676 21.95 -45.13 -23.43
C SER A 676 20.69 -45.38 -22.60
N ALA A 677 19.67 -45.99 -23.20
CA ALA A 677 18.43 -46.36 -22.51
C ALA A 677 18.54 -47.81 -21.99
N ARG A 678 18.32 -48.02 -20.70
CA ARG A 678 18.21 -49.36 -20.09
C ARG A 678 16.78 -49.57 -19.59
N TRP A 679 16.15 -50.65 -20.08
CA TRP A 679 14.91 -51.16 -19.50
C TRP A 679 15.26 -51.84 -18.17
N MET A 680 14.81 -51.29 -17.04
CA MET A 680 14.79 -52.04 -15.78
C MET A 680 13.50 -52.86 -15.73
N MET A 681 13.52 -54.07 -16.28
CA MET A 681 12.64 -55.12 -15.76
C MET A 681 13.32 -55.67 -14.50
N THR A 682 12.83 -55.30 -13.32
CA THR A 682 13.14 -56.10 -12.13
C THR A 682 12.45 -57.45 -12.29
N CYS A 683 13.25 -58.48 -12.57
CA CYS A 683 12.85 -59.87 -12.56
C CYS A 683 12.14 -60.23 -11.25
N LEU A 684 10.92 -60.74 -11.34
CA LEU A 684 10.35 -61.62 -10.32
C LEU A 684 11.24 -62.87 -10.22
N PRO A 685 11.62 -63.35 -9.01
CA PRO A 685 11.99 -64.75 -8.89
C PRO A 685 10.71 -65.59 -9.09
N THR A 686 10.83 -66.55 -10.01
CA THR A 686 9.85 -67.57 -10.41
C THR A 686 9.17 -68.29 -9.26
#